data_AF-A0A6A6QGD2-F1
#
_entry.id   AF-A0A6A6QGD2-F1
#
_cell.length_a   1.000
_cell.length_b   1.000
_cell.length_c   1.000
_cell.angle_alpha   90.00
_cell.angle_beta   90.00
_cell.angle_gamma   90.00
#
_symmetry.space_group_name_H-M   'P 1'
#
loop_
_entity.id
_entity.type
_entity.pdbx_description
1 polymer ?
#
loop_
_entity_poly.entity_id
_entity_poly.type
_entity_poly.pdbx_seq_one_letter_code
_entity_poly.pdbx_strand_id
1 'polypeptide(L)'
;MAAVATDGIANLKLEETNGKVTNGAATKNGEIDHEDSDDDKEDADGAAEPGATGAAKKKKRKPRKKKKAGTAKVQSSPPRVLITQLFPDGKYPEGEISEYRDENNYRTTNEEKRHLDRMNNDFLSDYRKGSEVHRQVRQWAQGWIKPGQSLTEIANGIEDSVRALTGHQGLEEGDALKGGMGFPTGLSINHCAAHYTPNAGNKTVLQQEDVMKVDFGVHFNGRIVDSAFTMTFDPVYDNLLAAVKDATNTGIREAGIDVRMCDIGAAIQEAMESYEVEIKGQTYPVKCIRNLNGHSIGHYTIHGGKTVPIVKGGDQTKMEEGETFAIETFGSTGKGYVRDDMETSHYAMNGDAPRVALRVSSAKTLLNSITKNFGTLPFCRRYLDRLGHDKYLLGLNNLVSAGIVEAYPPLVDIKGSYTAQFEHTFVLRPNCKEMRSSVTTATVQPKKTPKRLSTTANGGRKLDSAPTKSEDDQFFWTYTEEPHRTRRMAIIKAHPEVTKLCGPEPLTKYVVAAVVSLQVLCAYLLRDTPVLSWPFFLTAYIIGATANQNLFLAIHEISHNLAFRSPLANRIFAVFANLPIGIPYSASFRPYHLTHHKSLGVDGLDTDLPTRFEALFLDSVAGKAFFCTFQILFYALRPMMVYQLPLTRIHAFNIVAQVAFDYALVSLASGRALTYFILSSFLAGSLHPCAGHFIAEHYVFDRQPAGAKDPASLAPLPETFSYYGPLNLLTYNVGLHNEHHDFPAVPWTKLPALNRMASEFYDELPCHKSWIYVIWQFIWDKEVGLWCRVKRAEGGRRVGGGGAEPSRVKYAPVYETEVLYI
;
A
#
# COMPACT_ATOMS: atom_id res chain seq x y z
N MET A 1 -38.87 27.84 9.34
CA MET A 1 -40.28 27.49 9.04
C MET A 1 -40.33 25.99 8.85
N ALA A 2 -40.83 25.28 9.85
CA ALA A 2 -40.99 23.82 9.85
C ALA A 2 -42.45 23.46 9.52
N ALA A 3 -42.67 22.38 8.77
CA ALA A 3 -43.72 21.34 8.94
C ALA A 3 -43.88 20.54 7.62
N VAL A 4 -43.58 19.22 7.60
CA VAL A 4 -44.52 18.05 7.62
C VAL A 4 -45.34 17.94 6.31
N ALA A 5 -45.28 16.85 5.51
CA ALA A 5 -45.84 15.55 5.83
C ALA A 5 -45.37 14.38 4.93
N THR A 6 -45.29 13.23 5.61
CA THR A 6 -45.26 11.79 5.31
C THR A 6 -45.88 11.20 4.03
N ASP A 7 -45.23 10.11 3.59
CA ASP A 7 -45.71 8.79 3.13
C ASP A 7 -46.87 8.64 2.12
N GLY A 8 -46.50 8.08 0.97
CA GLY A 8 -47.37 7.42 0.01
C GLY A 8 -46.59 6.34 -0.77
N ILE A 9 -46.29 5.22 -0.11
CA ILE A 9 -45.87 3.98 -0.79
C ILE A 9 -47.13 3.24 -1.25
N ALA A 10 -47.00 2.53 -2.39
CA ALA A 10 -47.90 1.54 -2.96
C ALA A 10 -48.91 2.07 -4.00
N ASN A 11 -48.51 2.07 -5.28
CA ASN A 11 -49.32 1.61 -6.43
C ASN A 11 -48.66 1.91 -7.79
N LEU A 12 -47.53 1.29 -8.12
CA LEU A 12 -47.09 1.20 -9.51
C LEU A 12 -46.70 -0.23 -9.84
N LYS A 13 -47.64 -0.94 -10.48
CA LYS A 13 -47.43 -2.25 -11.11
C LYS A 13 -46.75 -2.02 -12.47
N LEU A 14 -45.72 -2.82 -12.72
CA LEU A 14 -45.04 -2.96 -13.99
C LEU A 14 -45.98 -3.60 -15.03
N GLU A 15 -46.17 -2.96 -16.18
CA GLU A 15 -46.69 -3.62 -17.38
C GLU A 15 -45.52 -4.07 -18.26
N GLU A 16 -45.43 -5.39 -18.46
CA GLU A 16 -44.62 -6.00 -19.51
C GLU A 16 -45.22 -5.65 -20.88
N THR A 17 -44.46 -4.94 -21.73
CA THR A 17 -44.72 -4.93 -23.17
C THR A 17 -43.54 -5.53 -23.93
N ASN A 18 -43.88 -6.62 -24.59
CA ASN A 18 -43.01 -7.46 -25.39
C ASN A 18 -43.00 -6.91 -26.83
N GLY A 19 -41.85 -6.44 -27.33
CA GLY A 19 -41.77 -5.78 -28.63
C GLY A 19 -40.38 -5.81 -29.29
N LYS A 20 -40.08 -6.95 -29.92
CA LYS A 20 -39.19 -7.15 -31.10
C LYS A 20 -38.17 -6.03 -31.45
N VAL A 21 -36.89 -6.30 -31.22
CA VAL A 21 -35.76 -5.58 -31.84
C VAL A 21 -35.38 -6.24 -33.17
N THR A 22 -35.33 -5.44 -34.23
CA THR A 22 -34.86 -5.79 -35.57
C THR A 22 -33.33 -5.68 -35.67
N ASN A 23 -32.71 -6.65 -36.34
CA ASN A 23 -31.28 -6.65 -36.70
C ASN A 23 -30.95 -5.51 -37.68
N GLY A 24 -29.82 -4.82 -37.44
CA GLY A 24 -29.21 -3.90 -38.39
C GLY A 24 -27.75 -3.59 -38.07
N ALA A 25 -26.85 -4.19 -38.86
CA ALA A 25 -25.48 -3.78 -39.21
C ALA A 25 -24.44 -3.53 -38.09
N ALA A 26 -23.48 -4.45 -37.99
CA ALA A 26 -22.19 -4.26 -37.32
C ALA A 26 -21.21 -3.53 -38.25
N THR A 27 -20.62 -2.42 -37.77
CA THR A 27 -19.42 -1.80 -38.32
C THR A 27 -18.27 -1.96 -37.32
N LYS A 28 -17.13 -2.45 -37.83
CA LYS A 28 -15.85 -2.62 -37.13
C LYS A 28 -15.25 -1.26 -36.74
N ASN A 29 -14.57 -1.22 -35.60
CA ASN A 29 -13.37 -0.44 -35.22
C ASN A 29 -13.20 -0.67 -33.70
N GLY A 30 -12.07 -1.02 -33.09
CA GLY A 30 -10.67 -1.16 -33.48
C GLY A 30 -9.91 -1.11 -32.15
N GLU A 31 -9.35 -2.23 -31.71
CA GLU A 31 -8.49 -2.32 -30.52
C GLU A 31 -7.21 -1.51 -30.73
N ILE A 32 -6.80 -0.76 -29.71
CA ILE A 32 -5.49 -0.12 -29.63
C ILE A 32 -4.78 -0.77 -28.45
N ASP A 33 -3.99 -1.80 -28.75
CA ASP A 33 -2.89 -2.25 -27.91
C ASP A 33 -1.68 -1.34 -28.14
N HIS A 34 -0.92 -1.08 -27.08
CA HIS A 34 0.44 -0.57 -27.17
C HIS A 34 1.33 -1.43 -26.28
N GLU A 35 1.92 -2.45 -26.90
CA GLU A 35 3.22 -3.00 -26.52
C GLU A 35 4.32 -2.06 -27.05
N ASP A 36 5.42 -1.95 -26.30
CA ASP A 36 6.74 -1.73 -26.90
C ASP A 36 7.58 -2.96 -26.53
N SER A 37 7.83 -3.76 -27.57
CA SER A 37 8.76 -4.89 -27.65
C SER A 37 10.16 -4.35 -28.00
N ASP A 38 11.21 -5.02 -27.52
CA ASP A 38 12.46 -5.14 -28.27
C ASP A 38 12.59 -6.62 -28.67
N ASP A 39 12.50 -6.85 -29.98
CA ASP A 39 12.59 -8.14 -30.68
C ASP A 39 14.04 -8.65 -30.75
N ASP A 40 14.19 -9.98 -30.83
CA ASP A 40 14.93 -10.63 -31.92
C ASP A 40 14.42 -12.08 -32.06
N LYS A 41 13.81 -12.36 -33.21
CA LYS A 41 13.35 -13.69 -33.68
C LYS A 41 14.37 -14.29 -34.64
N GLU A 42 14.42 -15.62 -34.71
CA GLU A 42 14.53 -16.34 -35.99
C GLU A 42 13.52 -17.49 -36.02
N ASP A 43 12.87 -17.61 -37.19
CA ASP A 43 11.74 -18.47 -37.55
C ASP A 43 12.15 -19.92 -37.90
N ALA A 44 11.17 -20.83 -37.83
CA ALA A 44 10.99 -21.86 -38.86
C ALA A 44 9.56 -22.43 -38.87
N ASP A 45 8.97 -22.40 -40.06
CA ASP A 45 7.63 -22.79 -40.50
C ASP A 45 7.21 -24.26 -40.26
N GLY A 46 5.89 -24.50 -40.34
CA GLY A 46 5.43 -25.53 -41.28
C GLY A 46 4.19 -26.37 -40.93
N ALA A 47 3.08 -26.01 -41.58
CA ALA A 47 2.16 -26.91 -42.33
C ALA A 47 0.83 -27.36 -41.71
N ALA A 48 -0.19 -27.25 -42.58
CA ALA A 48 -1.63 -27.31 -42.34
C ALA A 48 -2.30 -28.65 -42.74
N GLU A 49 -3.46 -28.92 -42.11
CA GLU A 49 -4.75 -29.41 -42.68
C GLU A 49 -4.86 -30.70 -43.56
N PRO A 50 -6.06 -31.18 -44.00
CA PRO A 50 -7.45 -31.10 -43.46
C PRO A 50 -8.26 -32.44 -43.60
N GLY A 51 -9.55 -32.44 -43.20
CA GLY A 51 -10.58 -33.11 -44.03
C GLY A 51 -11.86 -33.69 -43.38
N ALA A 52 -13.01 -33.16 -43.83
CA ALA A 52 -14.24 -33.85 -44.28
C ALA A 52 -15.47 -34.11 -43.34
N THR A 53 -16.46 -33.20 -43.47
CA THR A 53 -17.89 -33.37 -43.86
C THR A 53 -18.76 -34.57 -43.42
N GLY A 54 -19.99 -34.29 -42.94
CA GLY A 54 -21.13 -35.23 -42.98
C GLY A 54 -22.44 -34.69 -42.36
N ALA A 55 -23.57 -34.82 -43.09
CA ALA A 55 -24.83 -34.09 -42.93
C ALA A 55 -25.89 -34.67 -41.94
N ALA A 56 -26.95 -33.87 -41.73
CA ALA A 56 -27.97 -33.91 -40.68
C ALA A 56 -29.04 -35.03 -40.72
N LYS A 57 -29.61 -35.35 -39.53
CA LYS A 57 -30.99 -35.88 -39.35
C LYS A 57 -31.61 -35.43 -38.01
N LYS A 58 -32.78 -34.77 -38.07
CA LYS A 58 -33.66 -34.39 -36.93
C LYS A 58 -34.45 -35.60 -36.38
N LYS A 59 -34.57 -35.76 -35.05
CA LYS A 59 -35.78 -36.32 -34.38
C LYS A 59 -35.83 -36.08 -32.85
N LYS A 60 -36.94 -35.45 -32.43
CA LYS A 60 -37.70 -35.53 -31.16
C LYS A 60 -37.01 -35.24 -29.80
N ARG A 61 -37.33 -34.06 -29.22
CA ARG A 61 -37.14 -33.71 -27.79
C ARG A 61 -37.99 -34.62 -26.90
N LYS A 62 -37.35 -35.42 -26.05
CA LYS A 62 -37.95 -36.04 -24.84
C LYS A 62 -37.98 -35.01 -23.70
N PRO A 63 -38.96 -35.08 -22.78
CA PRO A 63 -39.09 -34.11 -21.69
C PRO A 63 -37.90 -34.22 -20.73
N ARG A 64 -37.32 -33.08 -20.36
CA ARG A 64 -36.26 -33.00 -19.34
C ARG A 64 -36.81 -33.52 -18.02
N LYS A 65 -36.30 -34.65 -17.54
CA LYS A 65 -36.43 -35.05 -16.13
C LYS A 65 -35.90 -33.89 -15.28
N LYS A 66 -36.70 -33.41 -14.32
CA LYS A 66 -36.24 -32.51 -13.25
C LYS A 66 -35.00 -33.16 -12.62
N LYS A 67 -33.83 -32.50 -12.72
CA LYS A 67 -32.67 -32.87 -11.90
C LYS A 67 -33.11 -32.71 -10.45
N LYS A 68 -33.10 -33.80 -9.69
CA LYS A 68 -33.14 -33.75 -8.22
C LYS A 68 -32.07 -32.75 -7.78
N ALA A 69 -32.41 -31.86 -6.86
CA ALA A 69 -31.43 -31.07 -6.13
C ALA A 69 -30.38 -32.05 -5.58
N GLY A 70 -29.12 -31.86 -5.98
CA GLY A 70 -28.03 -32.69 -5.49
C GLY A 70 -27.93 -32.51 -3.98
N THR A 71 -27.84 -33.61 -3.24
CA THR A 71 -27.42 -33.62 -1.85
C THR A 71 -26.16 -32.77 -1.69
N ALA A 72 -26.14 -31.89 -0.69
CA ALA A 72 -24.94 -31.12 -0.35
C ALA A 72 -23.74 -32.07 -0.25
N LYS A 73 -22.67 -31.79 -1.00
CA LYS A 73 -21.44 -32.59 -0.90
C LYS A 73 -20.89 -32.40 0.51
N VAL A 74 -20.64 -33.49 1.22
CA VAL A 74 -20.01 -33.49 2.54
C VAL A 74 -18.51 -33.67 2.34
N GLN A 75 -17.70 -33.05 3.21
CA GLN A 75 -16.25 -33.22 3.20
C GLN A 75 -15.86 -34.69 3.49
N SER A 76 -14.75 -35.17 2.92
CA SER A 76 -14.19 -36.50 3.19
C SER A 76 -13.24 -36.50 4.40
N SER A 77 -12.85 -37.69 4.87
CA SER A 77 -11.77 -37.86 5.86
C SER A 77 -10.73 -38.84 5.30
N PRO A 78 -9.48 -38.42 5.00
CA PRO A 78 -8.97 -37.07 5.15
C PRO A 78 -9.66 -36.05 4.22
N PRO A 79 -9.59 -34.73 4.50
CA PRO A 79 -10.25 -33.71 3.68
C PRO A 79 -9.68 -33.67 2.27
N ARG A 80 -10.49 -33.98 1.26
CA ARG A 80 -10.08 -34.05 -0.16
C ARG A 80 -11.09 -33.43 -1.12
N VAL A 81 -12.26 -33.00 -0.65
CA VAL A 81 -13.24 -32.30 -1.46
C VAL A 81 -12.85 -30.82 -1.56
N LEU A 82 -12.67 -30.34 -2.79
CA LEU A 82 -12.38 -28.93 -3.08
C LEU A 82 -13.38 -28.00 -2.40
N ILE A 83 -12.89 -26.92 -1.79
CA ILE A 83 -13.72 -25.99 -1.03
C ILE A 83 -14.81 -25.34 -1.90
N THR A 84 -14.51 -25.08 -3.18
CA THR A 84 -15.47 -24.53 -4.16
C THR A 84 -16.60 -25.50 -4.49
N GLN A 85 -16.44 -26.80 -4.25
CA GLN A 85 -17.51 -27.79 -4.42
C GLN A 85 -18.45 -27.86 -3.22
N LEU A 86 -17.96 -27.46 -2.04
CA LEU A 86 -18.77 -27.33 -0.82
C LEU A 86 -19.56 -26.01 -0.81
N PHE A 87 -19.00 -24.95 -1.42
CA PHE A 87 -19.60 -23.62 -1.53
C PHE A 87 -19.75 -23.19 -3.00
N PRO A 88 -20.69 -23.79 -3.77
CA PRO A 88 -20.83 -23.56 -5.21
C PRO A 88 -21.34 -22.17 -5.58
N ASP A 89 -21.89 -21.41 -4.63
CA ASP A 89 -22.31 -20.02 -4.79
C ASP A 89 -21.17 -19.02 -4.58
N GLY A 90 -19.96 -19.50 -4.25
CA GLY A 90 -18.79 -18.67 -3.98
C GLY A 90 -18.88 -17.88 -2.66
N LYS A 91 -19.81 -18.21 -1.77
CA LYS A 91 -19.97 -17.55 -0.47
C LYS A 91 -19.40 -18.42 0.64
N TYR A 92 -18.29 -17.99 1.23
CA TYR A 92 -17.64 -18.69 2.32
C TYR A 92 -18.08 -18.14 3.68
N PRO A 93 -18.08 -18.97 4.75
CA PRO A 93 -18.54 -18.54 6.07
C PRO A 93 -17.72 -17.36 6.61
N GLU A 94 -18.44 -16.40 7.21
CA GLU A 94 -17.80 -15.30 7.93
C GLU A 94 -17.07 -15.82 9.17
N GLY A 95 -16.04 -15.10 9.57
CA GLY A 95 -15.40 -15.28 10.85
C GLY A 95 -16.26 -14.82 12.03
N GLU A 96 -15.72 -14.92 13.24
CA GLU A 96 -16.34 -14.28 14.40
C GLU A 96 -16.23 -12.76 14.28
N ILE A 97 -17.37 -12.08 14.33
CA ILE A 97 -17.44 -10.62 14.29
C ILE A 97 -17.44 -10.08 15.71
N SER A 98 -16.48 -9.23 16.01
CA SER A 98 -16.42 -8.46 17.24
C SER A 98 -16.60 -6.97 16.94
N GLU A 99 -17.43 -6.31 17.72
CA GLU A 99 -17.50 -4.85 17.72
C GLU A 99 -16.17 -4.27 18.25
N TYR A 100 -15.79 -3.10 17.74
CA TYR A 100 -14.73 -2.33 18.39
C TYR A 100 -15.18 -1.88 19.78
N ARG A 101 -14.23 -1.43 20.60
CA ARG A 101 -14.48 -0.99 21.99
C ARG A 101 -14.28 0.51 22.14
N ASP A 102 -14.71 1.01 23.29
CA ASP A 102 -14.44 2.36 23.77
C ASP A 102 -14.78 3.45 22.74
N GLU A 103 -13.83 4.33 22.44
CA GLU A 103 -14.00 5.44 21.50
C GLU A 103 -14.30 4.97 20.07
N ASN A 104 -14.04 3.69 19.75
CA ASN A 104 -14.30 3.10 18.44
C ASN A 104 -15.64 2.36 18.32
N ASN A 105 -16.45 2.30 19.40
CA ASN A 105 -17.79 1.69 19.39
C ASN A 105 -18.74 2.30 18.33
N TYR A 106 -18.57 3.59 18.00
CA TYR A 106 -19.44 4.29 17.04
C TYR A 106 -19.40 3.68 15.63
N ARG A 107 -18.30 2.99 15.28
CA ARG A 107 -18.03 2.43 13.95
C ARG A 107 -19.05 1.37 13.55
N THR A 108 -19.62 0.64 14.50
CA THR A 108 -20.63 -0.39 14.24
C THR A 108 -21.88 0.18 13.59
N THR A 109 -22.33 1.36 14.06
CA THR A 109 -23.58 1.99 13.61
C THR A 109 -23.38 3.14 12.63
N ASN A 110 -22.15 3.65 12.50
CA ASN A 110 -21.84 4.76 11.60
C ASN A 110 -22.01 4.35 10.13
N GLU A 111 -22.86 5.05 9.39
CA GLU A 111 -23.21 4.67 8.01
C GLU A 111 -22.04 4.79 7.03
N GLU A 112 -21.13 5.75 7.23
CA GLU A 112 -19.92 5.86 6.42
C GLU A 112 -19.02 4.64 6.62
N LYS A 113 -18.77 4.23 7.87
CA LYS A 113 -17.99 3.02 8.17
C LYS A 113 -18.65 1.76 7.64
N ARG A 114 -19.97 1.64 7.74
CA ARG A 114 -20.71 0.52 7.12
C ARG A 114 -20.66 0.57 5.59
N HIS A 115 -20.61 1.75 4.99
CA HIS A 115 -20.47 1.91 3.54
C HIS A 115 -19.07 1.55 3.06
N LEU A 116 -18.02 2.06 3.71
CA LEU A 116 -16.61 1.70 3.44
C LEU A 116 -16.39 0.19 3.54
N ASP A 117 -16.93 -0.42 4.60
CA ASP A 117 -16.91 -1.87 4.76
C ASP A 117 -17.59 -2.55 3.56
N ARG A 118 -18.79 -2.14 3.13
CA ARG A 118 -19.45 -2.71 1.94
C ARG A 118 -18.65 -2.55 0.64
N MET A 119 -17.92 -1.44 0.46
CA MET A 119 -17.17 -1.15 -0.77
C MET A 119 -15.89 -1.96 -0.93
N ASN A 120 -15.20 -2.25 0.19
CA ASN A 120 -13.84 -2.80 0.19
C ASN A 120 -13.80 -4.27 0.68
N ASN A 121 -14.77 -5.10 0.28
CA ASN A 121 -14.91 -6.46 0.81
C ASN A 121 -14.50 -7.58 -0.15
N ASP A 122 -14.12 -7.28 -1.39
CA ASP A 122 -13.86 -8.32 -2.40
C ASP A 122 -12.73 -9.27 -1.96
N PHE A 123 -11.70 -8.75 -1.27
CA PHE A 123 -10.60 -9.55 -0.72
C PHE A 123 -10.98 -10.40 0.50
N LEU A 124 -12.09 -10.08 1.18
CA LEU A 124 -12.56 -10.88 2.33
C LEU A 124 -12.99 -12.27 1.92
N SER A 125 -13.47 -12.44 0.68
CA SER A 125 -13.86 -13.75 0.17
C SER A 125 -12.66 -14.71 0.16
N ASP A 126 -11.49 -14.25 -0.26
CA ASP A 126 -10.26 -15.04 -0.27
C ASP A 126 -9.80 -15.42 1.15
N TYR A 127 -9.86 -14.48 2.10
CA TYR A 127 -9.59 -14.77 3.52
C TYR A 127 -10.58 -15.78 4.11
N ARG A 128 -11.89 -15.63 3.86
CA ARG A 128 -12.93 -16.55 4.34
C ARG A 128 -12.75 -17.94 3.74
N LYS A 129 -12.44 -18.01 2.45
CA LYS A 129 -12.12 -19.26 1.75
C LYS A 129 -10.91 -19.95 2.35
N GLY A 130 -9.80 -19.22 2.50
CA GLY A 130 -8.57 -19.74 3.13
C GLY A 130 -8.81 -20.21 4.57
N SER A 131 -9.62 -19.46 5.32
CA SER A 131 -9.93 -19.77 6.72
C SER A 131 -10.82 -20.99 6.88
N GLU A 132 -11.77 -21.18 5.97
CA GLU A 132 -12.59 -22.39 5.95
C GLU A 132 -11.76 -23.63 5.64
N VAL A 133 -10.80 -23.53 4.72
CA VAL A 133 -9.83 -24.60 4.48
C VAL A 133 -9.01 -24.88 5.74
N HIS A 134 -8.46 -23.84 6.37
CA HIS A 134 -7.70 -23.96 7.62
C HIS A 134 -8.52 -24.66 8.71
N ARG A 135 -9.77 -24.21 8.96
CA ARG A 135 -10.68 -24.81 9.95
C ARG A 135 -10.92 -26.30 9.70
N GLN A 136 -11.24 -26.69 8.46
CA GLN A 136 -11.51 -28.10 8.13
C GLN A 136 -10.25 -28.98 8.29
N VAL A 137 -9.09 -28.49 7.85
CA VAL A 137 -7.82 -29.22 7.99
C VAL A 137 -7.40 -29.31 9.45
N ARG A 138 -7.49 -28.22 10.22
CA ARG A 138 -7.22 -28.19 11.67
C ARG A 138 -8.11 -29.16 12.42
N GLN A 139 -9.42 -29.13 12.18
CA GLN A 139 -10.37 -30.02 12.86
C GLN A 139 -10.05 -31.49 12.60
N TRP A 140 -9.74 -31.83 11.35
CA TRP A 140 -9.29 -33.18 10.99
C TRP A 140 -7.95 -33.52 11.67
N ALA A 141 -6.95 -32.64 11.60
CA ALA A 141 -5.63 -32.84 12.17
C ALA A 141 -5.69 -33.09 13.68
N GLN A 142 -6.47 -32.32 14.44
CA GLN A 142 -6.68 -32.52 15.88
C GLN A 142 -7.22 -33.91 16.22
N GLY A 143 -8.11 -34.45 15.38
CA GLY A 143 -8.65 -35.81 15.54
C GLY A 143 -7.68 -36.90 15.07
N TRP A 144 -6.89 -36.63 14.03
CA TRP A 144 -6.05 -37.62 13.35
C TRP A 144 -4.66 -37.76 13.97
N ILE A 145 -4.02 -36.67 14.41
CA ILE A 145 -2.67 -36.68 14.97
C ILE A 145 -2.65 -37.49 16.27
N LYS A 146 -1.71 -38.43 16.37
CA LYS A 146 -1.51 -39.30 17.55
C LYS A 146 -0.01 -39.57 17.78
N PRO A 147 0.41 -39.84 19.03
CA PRO A 147 1.74 -40.35 19.32
C PRO A 147 2.05 -41.61 18.52
N GLY A 148 3.30 -41.77 18.11
CA GLY A 148 3.75 -42.85 17.23
C GLY A 148 3.81 -42.49 15.74
N GLN A 149 3.18 -41.39 15.32
CA GLN A 149 3.33 -40.86 13.96
C GLN A 149 4.65 -40.11 13.80
N SER A 150 5.26 -40.22 12.62
CA SER A 150 6.42 -39.39 12.28
C SER A 150 5.97 -37.95 12.03
N LEU A 151 6.82 -36.98 12.37
CA LEU A 151 6.50 -35.57 12.06
C LEU A 151 6.37 -35.34 10.55
N THR A 152 7.08 -36.11 9.72
CA THR A 152 6.95 -36.05 8.26
C THR A 152 5.58 -36.50 7.78
N GLU A 153 5.03 -37.58 8.37
CA GLU A 153 3.68 -38.05 8.07
C GLU A 153 2.64 -36.98 8.43
N ILE A 154 2.78 -36.36 9.61
CA ILE A 154 1.88 -35.31 10.07
C ILE A 154 1.92 -34.09 9.14
N ALA A 155 3.13 -33.60 8.81
CA ALA A 155 3.30 -32.46 7.92
C ALA A 155 2.68 -32.70 6.55
N ASN A 156 3.01 -33.84 5.91
CA ASN A 156 2.46 -34.18 4.60
C ASN A 156 0.94 -34.36 4.65
N GLY A 157 0.40 -34.97 5.71
CA GLY A 157 -1.04 -35.15 5.89
C GLY A 157 -1.81 -33.82 5.92
N ILE A 158 -1.29 -32.83 6.65
CA ILE A 158 -1.86 -31.47 6.70
C ILE A 158 -1.74 -30.79 5.35
N GLU A 159 -0.54 -30.75 4.79
CA GLU A 159 -0.27 -30.02 3.55
C GLU A 159 -1.03 -30.59 2.35
N ASP A 160 -1.14 -31.92 2.23
CA ASP A 160 -1.91 -32.57 1.18
C ASP A 160 -3.41 -32.28 1.31
N SER A 161 -3.90 -32.12 2.55
CA SER A 161 -5.28 -31.71 2.79
C SER A 161 -5.51 -30.27 2.37
N VAL A 162 -4.60 -29.34 2.69
CA VAL A 162 -4.67 -27.95 2.22
C VAL A 162 -4.62 -27.88 0.68
N ARG A 163 -3.65 -28.54 0.04
CA ARG A 163 -3.51 -28.58 -1.42
C ARG A 163 -4.77 -29.15 -2.09
N ALA A 164 -5.36 -30.20 -1.52
CA ALA A 164 -6.60 -30.80 -2.05
C ALA A 164 -7.81 -29.87 -1.91
N LEU A 165 -7.99 -29.24 -0.75
CA LEU A 165 -9.14 -28.35 -0.50
C LEU A 165 -9.03 -27.05 -1.28
N THR A 166 -7.82 -26.51 -1.44
CA THR A 166 -7.59 -25.30 -2.24
C THR A 166 -7.72 -25.56 -3.74
N GLY A 167 -7.45 -26.78 -4.18
CA GLY A 167 -7.38 -27.15 -5.60
C GLY A 167 -6.04 -26.82 -6.25
N HIS A 168 -5.07 -26.37 -5.45
CA HIS A 168 -3.76 -25.95 -5.91
C HIS A 168 -2.72 -26.91 -5.37
N GLN A 169 -2.18 -27.75 -6.25
CA GLN A 169 -1.20 -28.77 -5.90
C GLN A 169 0.21 -28.18 -5.81
N GLY A 170 0.46 -26.99 -6.38
CA GLY A 170 1.76 -26.33 -6.37
C GLY A 170 2.84 -27.13 -7.09
N LEU A 171 2.46 -27.91 -8.11
CA LEU A 171 3.39 -28.65 -8.98
C LEU A 171 3.58 -27.98 -10.33
N GLU A 172 2.55 -27.27 -10.80
CA GLU A 172 2.64 -26.44 -12.01
C GLU A 172 3.22 -25.08 -11.65
N GLU A 173 4.03 -24.54 -12.56
CA GLU A 173 4.66 -23.24 -12.38
C GLU A 173 3.60 -22.15 -12.10
N GLY A 174 3.77 -21.39 -11.01
CA GLY A 174 2.86 -20.33 -10.60
C GLY A 174 1.54 -20.81 -9.99
N ASP A 175 1.26 -22.11 -9.90
CA ASP A 175 0.03 -22.62 -9.28
C ASP A 175 -0.03 -22.29 -7.79
N ALA A 176 1.08 -22.47 -7.06
CA ALA A 176 1.12 -22.18 -5.63
C ALA A 176 1.00 -20.69 -5.31
N LEU A 177 1.12 -19.78 -6.28
CA LEU A 177 0.83 -18.35 -6.09
C LEU A 177 -0.68 -18.06 -6.13
N LYS A 178 -1.47 -18.86 -6.84
CA LYS A 178 -2.94 -18.68 -6.93
C LYS A 178 -3.64 -19.10 -5.63
N GLY A 179 -3.12 -20.12 -4.96
CA GLY A 179 -3.55 -20.56 -3.65
C GLY A 179 -2.81 -21.81 -3.19
N GLY A 180 -2.99 -22.20 -1.94
CA GLY A 180 -2.30 -23.34 -1.35
C GLY A 180 -1.75 -23.04 0.04
N MET A 181 -0.56 -23.57 0.32
CA MET A 181 0.14 -23.35 1.59
C MET A 181 0.63 -21.91 1.68
N GLY A 182 0.20 -21.18 2.72
CA GLY A 182 0.68 -19.82 2.98
C GLY A 182 2.13 -19.78 3.50
N PHE A 183 2.51 -20.82 4.23
CA PHE A 183 3.87 -21.10 4.70
C PHE A 183 3.95 -22.59 5.12
N PRO A 184 5.15 -23.16 5.37
CA PRO A 184 5.30 -24.57 5.72
C PRO A 184 4.67 -24.96 7.06
N THR A 185 4.22 -26.21 7.18
CA THR A 185 3.62 -26.71 8.43
C THR A 185 4.67 -26.84 9.54
N GLY A 186 4.65 -25.89 10.47
CA GLY A 186 5.39 -25.91 11.72
C GLY A 186 4.87 -27.02 12.66
N LEU A 187 5.79 -27.83 13.16
CA LEU A 187 5.56 -28.96 14.07
C LEU A 187 6.57 -28.93 15.22
N SER A 188 6.81 -27.74 15.77
CA SER A 188 7.77 -27.52 16.84
C SER A 188 7.36 -28.26 18.11
N ILE A 189 8.28 -29.04 18.71
CA ILE A 189 8.01 -29.85 19.91
C ILE A 189 8.76 -29.35 21.14
N ASN A 190 8.09 -29.38 22.30
CA ASN A 190 8.65 -29.08 23.61
C ASN A 190 9.28 -27.69 23.69
N HIS A 191 10.57 -27.57 24.03
CA HIS A 191 11.32 -26.31 24.12
C HIS A 191 11.45 -25.56 22.79
N CYS A 192 11.27 -26.20 21.63
CA CYS A 192 11.20 -25.51 20.35
C CYS A 192 9.85 -24.83 20.21
N ALA A 193 9.82 -23.50 20.10
CA ALA A 193 8.59 -22.71 20.01
C ALA A 193 8.05 -22.64 18.58
N ALA A 194 8.89 -22.26 17.62
CA ALA A 194 8.47 -21.94 16.25
C ALA A 194 9.48 -22.41 15.19
N HIS A 195 9.08 -22.34 13.92
CA HIS A 195 9.92 -22.54 12.72
C HIS A 195 10.59 -23.91 12.55
N TYR A 196 10.09 -24.96 13.20
CA TYR A 196 10.55 -26.33 12.93
C TYR A 196 9.56 -27.07 12.01
N THR A 197 10.05 -27.59 10.88
CA THR A 197 9.33 -28.59 10.08
C THR A 197 10.33 -29.68 9.65
N PRO A 198 9.95 -30.96 9.56
CA PRO A 198 10.92 -32.01 9.23
C PRO A 198 11.51 -31.82 7.82
N ASN A 199 12.83 -31.90 7.69
CA ASN A 199 13.50 -32.07 6.41
C ASN A 199 13.46 -33.54 5.95
N ALA A 200 13.85 -33.82 4.70
CA ALA A 200 13.97 -35.19 4.21
C ALA A 200 14.89 -36.03 5.11
N GLY A 201 14.46 -37.26 5.41
CA GLY A 201 15.20 -38.19 6.27
C GLY A 201 15.02 -37.96 7.78
N ASN A 202 14.19 -36.99 8.19
CA ASN A 202 13.83 -36.83 9.61
C ASN A 202 13.18 -38.11 10.16
N LYS A 203 13.60 -38.51 11.36
CA LYS A 203 13.11 -39.72 12.06
C LYS A 203 12.38 -39.40 13.35
N THR A 204 12.06 -38.13 13.59
CA THR A 204 11.37 -37.72 14.82
C THR A 204 9.95 -38.28 14.80
N VAL A 205 9.62 -38.99 15.87
CA VAL A 205 8.29 -39.55 16.11
C VAL A 205 7.67 -38.78 17.27
N LEU A 206 6.41 -38.38 17.09
CA LEU A 206 5.64 -37.70 18.12
C LEU A 206 5.43 -38.63 19.33
N GLN A 207 5.78 -38.16 20.52
CA GLN A 207 5.64 -38.93 21.76
C GLN A 207 4.40 -38.52 22.56
N GLN A 208 4.05 -39.31 23.58
CA GLN A 208 2.89 -39.07 24.45
C GLN A 208 3.06 -37.79 25.28
N GLU A 209 4.29 -37.53 25.72
CA GLU A 209 4.69 -36.42 26.59
C GLU A 209 5.05 -35.13 25.83
N ASP A 210 4.98 -35.13 24.51
CA ASP A 210 5.36 -33.98 23.67
C ASP A 210 4.30 -32.87 23.73
N VAL A 211 4.79 -31.62 23.76
CA VAL A 211 4.00 -30.41 23.55
C VAL A 211 4.27 -29.89 22.14
N MET A 212 3.40 -30.21 21.19
CA MET A 212 3.58 -29.91 19.77
C MET A 212 2.76 -28.69 19.35
N LYS A 213 3.42 -27.68 18.79
CA LYS A 213 2.74 -26.57 18.11
C LYS A 213 2.51 -26.98 16.67
N VAL A 214 1.24 -26.95 16.24
CA VAL A 214 0.84 -27.17 14.85
C VAL A 214 0.48 -25.81 14.28
N ASP A 215 1.32 -25.34 13.38
CA ASP A 215 1.25 -24.00 12.80
C ASP A 215 1.32 -24.12 11.28
N PHE A 216 0.30 -23.65 10.57
CA PHE A 216 0.28 -23.73 9.12
C PHE A 216 -0.59 -22.65 8.48
N GLY A 217 -0.10 -22.11 7.37
CA GLY A 217 -0.80 -21.08 6.62
C GLY A 217 -1.62 -21.64 5.47
N VAL A 218 -2.72 -20.97 5.14
CA VAL A 218 -3.47 -21.17 3.89
C VAL A 218 -3.65 -19.85 3.20
N HIS A 219 -3.50 -19.78 1.88
CA HIS A 219 -3.79 -18.55 1.14
C HIS A 219 -4.57 -18.78 -0.15
N PHE A 220 -5.24 -17.72 -0.59
CA PHE A 220 -5.72 -17.55 -1.96
C PHE A 220 -5.28 -16.17 -2.45
N ASN A 221 -4.75 -16.10 -3.66
CA ASN A 221 -4.27 -14.85 -4.29
C ASN A 221 -3.43 -14.00 -3.32
N GLY A 222 -2.49 -14.62 -2.60
CA GLY A 222 -1.64 -13.95 -1.60
C GLY A 222 -2.31 -13.42 -0.33
N ARG A 223 -3.59 -13.71 -0.07
CA ARG A 223 -4.27 -13.40 1.21
C ARG A 223 -4.07 -14.54 2.19
N ILE A 224 -3.10 -14.38 3.10
CA ILE A 224 -2.63 -15.45 3.97
C ILE A 224 -3.45 -15.51 5.26
N VAL A 225 -3.95 -16.69 5.59
CA VAL A 225 -4.53 -17.01 6.89
C VAL A 225 -3.46 -17.71 7.69
N ASP A 226 -3.02 -17.01 8.73
CA ASP A 226 -2.08 -17.50 9.74
C ASP A 226 -2.83 -17.92 11.01
N SER A 227 -2.62 -19.16 11.46
CA SER A 227 -3.28 -19.68 12.65
C SER A 227 -2.65 -21.00 13.11
N ALA A 228 -2.40 -21.05 14.40
CA ALA A 228 -1.73 -22.15 15.08
C ALA A 228 -2.50 -22.63 16.31
N PHE A 229 -2.20 -23.86 16.71
CA PHE A 229 -2.70 -24.44 17.96
C PHE A 229 -1.69 -25.42 18.54
N THR A 230 -1.71 -25.57 19.86
CA THR A 230 -0.90 -26.58 20.53
C THR A 230 -1.67 -27.89 20.72
N MET A 231 -1.00 -29.01 20.49
CA MET A 231 -1.45 -30.36 20.79
C MET A 231 -0.62 -30.97 21.90
N THR A 232 -1.31 -31.59 22.84
CA THR A 232 -0.76 -32.41 23.92
C THR A 232 -1.62 -33.66 24.06
N PHE A 233 -1.03 -34.73 24.59
CA PHE A 233 -1.75 -35.98 24.90
C PHE A 233 -1.71 -36.31 26.39
N ASP A 234 -0.87 -35.60 27.14
CA ASP A 234 -0.81 -35.64 28.59
C ASP A 234 -1.53 -34.40 29.17
N PRO A 235 -2.57 -34.58 30.02
CA PRO A 235 -3.30 -33.48 30.64
C PRO A 235 -2.45 -32.64 31.60
N VAL A 236 -1.23 -33.07 31.97
CA VAL A 236 -0.30 -32.26 32.78
C VAL A 236 -0.01 -30.88 32.17
N TYR A 237 -0.19 -30.74 30.85
CA TYR A 237 0.04 -29.49 30.12
C TYR A 237 -1.22 -28.64 29.93
N ASP A 238 -2.40 -29.09 30.37
CA ASP A 238 -3.68 -28.39 30.10
C ASP A 238 -3.67 -26.94 30.61
N ASN A 239 -3.08 -26.69 31.78
CA ASN A 239 -2.96 -25.34 32.33
C ASN A 239 -1.98 -24.46 31.54
N LEU A 240 -0.93 -25.04 30.94
CA LEU A 240 -0.03 -24.31 30.04
C LEU A 240 -0.77 -23.89 28.78
N LEU A 241 -1.56 -24.80 28.19
CA LEU A 241 -2.39 -24.48 27.02
C LEU A 241 -3.46 -23.44 27.37
N ALA A 242 -4.09 -23.54 28.54
CA ALA A 242 -5.08 -22.58 29.02
C ALA A 242 -4.48 -21.18 29.16
N ALA A 243 -3.31 -21.05 29.78
CA ALA A 243 -2.60 -19.78 29.94
C ALA A 243 -2.32 -19.10 28.59
N VAL A 244 -1.73 -19.84 27.63
CA VAL A 244 -1.40 -19.29 26.31
C VAL A 244 -2.65 -18.97 25.51
N LYS A 245 -3.68 -19.81 25.57
CA LYS A 245 -4.94 -19.55 24.88
C LYS A 245 -5.64 -18.30 25.44
N ASP A 246 -5.64 -18.12 26.75
CA ASP A 246 -6.22 -16.93 27.40
C ASP A 246 -5.43 -15.67 27.05
N ALA A 247 -4.10 -15.75 27.04
CA ALA A 247 -3.24 -14.65 26.61
C ALA A 247 -3.47 -14.26 25.14
N THR A 248 -3.57 -15.23 24.22
CA THR A 248 -3.91 -14.97 22.81
C THR A 248 -5.30 -14.35 22.68
N ASN A 249 -6.31 -14.87 23.38
CA ASN A 249 -7.66 -14.30 23.38
C ASN A 249 -7.68 -12.89 23.97
N THR A 250 -6.86 -12.61 24.98
CA THR A 250 -6.68 -11.27 25.54
C THR A 250 -6.07 -10.34 24.49
N GLY A 251 -4.99 -10.74 23.82
CA GLY A 251 -4.38 -9.96 22.74
C GLY A 251 -5.36 -9.64 21.62
N ILE A 252 -6.13 -10.63 21.17
CA ILE A 252 -7.21 -10.44 20.20
C ILE A 252 -8.25 -9.47 20.73
N ARG A 253 -8.68 -9.62 21.99
CA ARG A 253 -9.73 -8.79 22.59
C ARG A 253 -9.30 -7.32 22.68
N GLU A 254 -8.06 -7.07 23.07
CA GLU A 254 -7.47 -5.74 23.17
C GLU A 254 -7.13 -5.14 21.80
N ALA A 255 -6.86 -5.97 20.78
CA ALA A 255 -6.58 -5.48 19.43
C ALA A 255 -7.77 -4.70 18.83
N GLY A 256 -7.47 -3.62 18.14
CA GLY A 256 -8.48 -2.78 17.49
C GLY A 256 -7.85 -1.61 16.78
N ILE A 257 -8.61 -0.94 15.91
CA ILE A 257 -8.15 0.29 15.28
C ILE A 257 -7.75 1.29 16.38
N ASP A 258 -6.65 1.99 16.17
CA ASP A 258 -6.04 2.99 17.05
C ASP A 258 -5.39 2.46 18.34
N VAL A 259 -5.47 1.15 18.58
CA VAL A 259 -4.82 0.52 19.73
C VAL A 259 -3.32 0.44 19.51
N ARG A 260 -2.54 0.85 20.52
CA ARG A 260 -1.08 0.78 20.49
C ARG A 260 -0.60 -0.66 20.70
N MET A 261 0.38 -1.07 19.92
CA MET A 261 0.99 -2.40 20.01
C MET A 261 1.51 -2.70 21.43
N CYS A 262 2.16 -1.73 22.08
CA CYS A 262 2.67 -1.87 23.44
C CYS A 262 1.58 -2.15 24.50
N ASP A 263 0.36 -1.64 24.30
CA ASP A 263 -0.76 -1.84 25.23
C ASP A 263 -1.29 -3.27 25.11
N ILE A 264 -1.38 -3.77 23.88
CA ILE A 264 -1.73 -5.18 23.60
C ILE A 264 -0.70 -6.10 24.24
N GLY A 265 0.60 -5.82 24.07
CA GLY A 265 1.67 -6.61 24.68
C GLY A 265 1.66 -6.59 26.21
N ALA A 266 1.34 -5.45 26.81
CA ALA A 266 1.19 -5.36 28.26
C ALA A 266 0.01 -6.21 28.78
N ALA A 267 -1.13 -6.17 28.10
CA ALA A 267 -2.31 -6.96 28.46
C ALA A 267 -2.10 -8.46 28.26
N ILE A 268 -1.43 -8.86 27.16
CA ILE A 268 -1.04 -10.25 26.91
C ILE A 268 -0.13 -10.76 28.02
N GLN A 269 0.88 -9.98 28.42
CA GLN A 269 1.79 -10.37 29.48
C GLN A 269 1.09 -10.52 30.83
N GLU A 270 0.24 -9.57 31.18
CA GLU A 270 -0.53 -9.62 32.43
C GLU A 270 -1.40 -10.89 32.47
N ALA A 271 -2.08 -11.21 31.37
CA ALA A 271 -2.88 -12.44 31.28
C ALA A 271 -2.00 -13.69 31.39
N MET A 272 -0.93 -13.80 30.60
CA MET A 272 -0.05 -14.97 30.56
C MET A 272 0.62 -15.24 31.91
N GLU A 273 1.26 -14.21 32.49
CA GLU A 273 2.06 -14.34 33.71
C GLU A 273 1.21 -14.41 34.98
N SER A 274 -0.13 -14.36 34.86
CA SER A 274 -1.05 -14.65 35.96
C SER A 274 -1.22 -16.16 36.22
N TYR A 275 -0.75 -17.02 35.32
CA TYR A 275 -0.84 -18.47 35.43
C TYR A 275 0.46 -19.09 35.95
N GLU A 276 0.29 -20.16 36.74
CA GLU A 276 1.35 -21.11 37.09
C GLU A 276 0.93 -22.53 36.71
N VAL A 277 1.90 -23.39 36.43
CA VAL A 277 1.68 -24.78 36.03
C VAL A 277 2.55 -25.70 36.86
N GLU A 278 2.04 -26.88 37.21
CA GLU A 278 2.81 -27.94 37.86
C GLU A 278 3.08 -29.06 36.85
N ILE A 279 4.36 -29.27 36.52
CA ILE A 279 4.79 -30.31 35.58
C ILE A 279 5.87 -31.14 36.25
N LYS A 280 5.64 -32.46 36.36
CA LYS A 280 6.55 -33.41 37.03
C LYS A 280 6.89 -33.02 38.48
N GLY A 281 5.91 -32.52 39.22
CA GLY A 281 6.06 -32.12 40.63
C GLY A 281 6.83 -30.81 40.85
N GLN A 282 7.08 -30.05 39.79
CA GLN A 282 7.71 -28.73 39.86
C GLN A 282 6.74 -27.67 39.35
N THR A 283 6.54 -26.61 40.15
CA THR A 283 5.75 -25.45 39.76
C THR A 283 6.60 -24.48 38.94
N TYR A 284 6.02 -23.96 37.85
CA TYR A 284 6.61 -22.96 36.97
C TYR A 284 5.62 -21.80 36.77
N PRO A 285 6.05 -20.54 36.89
CA PRO A 285 5.29 -19.44 36.32
C PRO A 285 5.35 -19.55 34.80
N VAL A 286 4.21 -19.32 34.11
CA VAL A 286 4.19 -19.25 32.65
C VAL A 286 4.76 -17.89 32.24
N LYS A 287 5.76 -17.89 31.35
CA LYS A 287 6.42 -16.67 30.87
C LYS A 287 6.13 -16.46 29.39
N CYS A 288 5.86 -15.22 29.00
CA CYS A 288 5.90 -14.86 27.59
C CYS A 288 7.31 -15.07 27.02
N ILE A 289 7.41 -15.61 25.80
CA ILE A 289 8.66 -15.63 25.04
C ILE A 289 8.89 -14.23 24.47
N ARG A 290 9.64 -13.39 25.20
CA ARG A 290 9.70 -11.94 24.99
C ARG A 290 10.30 -11.46 23.65
N ASN A 291 10.93 -12.36 22.89
CA ASN A 291 11.46 -12.08 21.55
C ASN A 291 10.72 -12.83 20.44
N LEU A 292 9.49 -13.26 20.70
CA LEU A 292 8.49 -13.64 19.70
C LEU A 292 7.31 -12.67 19.80
N ASN A 293 6.60 -12.49 18.69
CA ASN A 293 5.65 -11.42 18.50
C ASN A 293 4.59 -11.87 17.50
N GLY A 294 3.35 -11.36 17.63
CA GLY A 294 2.44 -11.35 16.48
C GLY A 294 2.91 -10.33 15.43
N HIS A 295 2.19 -10.24 14.31
CA HIS A 295 2.60 -9.37 13.20
C HIS A 295 1.43 -8.95 12.30
N SER A 296 1.60 -7.86 11.56
CA SER A 296 0.73 -7.57 10.42
C SER A 296 0.98 -8.59 9.30
N ILE A 297 -0.03 -8.85 8.47
CA ILE A 297 0.05 -9.70 7.29
C ILE A 297 -0.22 -8.83 6.06
N GLY A 298 0.72 -8.86 5.12
CA GLY A 298 0.62 -8.19 3.82
C GLY A 298 0.15 -9.11 2.70
N HIS A 299 0.01 -8.55 1.49
CA HIS A 299 -0.27 -9.35 0.30
C HIS A 299 0.99 -10.14 -0.10
N TYR A 300 0.88 -11.48 -0.17
CA TYR A 300 2.01 -12.41 -0.37
C TYR A 300 3.16 -12.27 0.65
N THR A 301 2.93 -11.59 1.76
CA THR A 301 3.97 -11.23 2.73
C THR A 301 3.48 -11.62 4.11
N ILE A 302 4.09 -12.64 4.72
CA ILE A 302 3.67 -13.15 6.03
C ILE A 302 3.90 -12.10 7.12
N HIS A 303 5.04 -11.41 7.11
CA HIS A 303 5.37 -10.32 8.02
C HIS A 303 5.25 -8.96 7.31
N GLY A 304 4.13 -8.27 7.51
CA GLY A 304 3.78 -7.00 6.87
C GLY A 304 4.44 -5.75 7.47
N GLY A 305 5.47 -5.91 8.30
CA GLY A 305 6.30 -4.81 8.83
C GLY A 305 5.93 -4.31 10.23
N LYS A 306 4.71 -4.54 10.73
CA LYS A 306 4.35 -4.22 12.13
C LYS A 306 4.44 -5.48 13.00
N THR A 307 5.01 -5.35 14.19
CA THR A 307 5.09 -6.43 15.18
C THR A 307 4.16 -6.15 16.36
N VAL A 308 3.39 -7.15 16.78
CA VAL A 308 2.56 -7.07 17.99
C VAL A 308 3.32 -7.73 19.14
N PRO A 309 3.82 -6.97 20.13
CA PRO A 309 4.54 -7.53 21.26
C PRO A 309 3.61 -8.37 22.13
N ILE A 310 4.20 -9.35 22.82
CA ILE A 310 3.52 -10.17 23.84
C ILE A 310 4.04 -9.86 25.25
N VAL A 311 4.85 -8.81 25.38
CA VAL A 311 5.37 -8.27 26.64
C VAL A 311 5.15 -6.77 26.70
N LYS A 312 5.04 -6.22 27.90
CA LYS A 312 4.97 -4.76 28.10
C LYS A 312 6.23 -4.07 27.57
N GLY A 313 6.07 -2.85 27.10
CA GLY A 313 7.11 -2.08 26.42
C GLY A 313 7.00 -2.19 24.90
N GLY A 314 8.04 -1.75 24.18
CA GLY A 314 7.99 -1.62 22.73
C GLY A 314 7.56 -0.22 22.26
N ASP A 315 7.45 -0.05 20.95
CA ASP A 315 7.01 1.21 20.36
C ASP A 315 5.49 1.42 20.49
N GLN A 316 5.06 2.66 20.27
CA GLN A 316 3.66 3.07 20.37
C GLN A 316 2.94 3.05 19.02
N THR A 317 3.44 2.28 18.03
CA THR A 317 2.77 2.10 16.74
C THR A 317 1.34 1.61 16.98
N LYS A 318 0.39 2.09 16.19
CA LYS A 318 -1.02 1.72 16.30
C LYS A 318 -1.42 0.74 15.20
N MET A 319 -2.42 -0.08 15.52
CA MET A 319 -3.20 -0.84 14.56
C MET A 319 -4.11 0.11 13.75
N GLU A 320 -4.20 -0.09 12.44
CA GLU A 320 -4.92 0.79 11.52
C GLU A 320 -6.09 0.07 10.82
N GLU A 321 -7.06 0.86 10.34
CA GLU A 321 -8.19 0.36 9.57
C GLU A 321 -7.73 -0.34 8.28
N GLY A 322 -8.32 -1.50 7.98
CA GLY A 322 -8.02 -2.30 6.79
C GLY A 322 -6.86 -3.27 6.96
N GLU A 323 -6.06 -3.15 8.02
CA GLU A 323 -4.94 -4.05 8.27
C GLU A 323 -5.41 -5.47 8.63
N THR A 324 -4.56 -6.44 8.30
CA THR A 324 -4.71 -7.85 8.72
C THR A 324 -3.58 -8.15 9.69
N PHE A 325 -3.90 -8.83 10.79
CA PHE A 325 -2.91 -9.22 11.80
C PHE A 325 -3.03 -10.70 12.13
N ALA A 326 -1.88 -11.31 12.41
CA ALA A 326 -1.77 -12.51 13.20
C ALA A 326 -1.50 -12.10 14.65
N ILE A 327 -2.39 -12.50 15.57
CA ILE A 327 -2.09 -12.44 17.00
C ILE A 327 -1.75 -13.84 17.46
N GLU A 328 -0.47 -14.04 17.72
CA GLU A 328 0.10 -15.21 18.34
C GLU A 328 0.72 -14.87 19.69
N THR A 329 0.63 -15.80 20.62
CA THR A 329 1.34 -15.71 21.88
C THR A 329 2.03 -17.02 22.19
N PHE A 330 3.17 -16.93 22.87
CA PHE A 330 4.00 -18.06 23.24
C PHE A 330 4.28 -18.06 24.73
N GLY A 331 3.78 -19.07 25.43
CA GLY A 331 4.10 -19.31 26.84
C GLY A 331 5.21 -20.33 26.98
N SER A 332 6.11 -20.12 27.93
CA SER A 332 7.25 -21.01 28.22
C SER A 332 7.42 -21.23 29.72
N THR A 333 7.79 -22.45 30.09
CA THR A 333 8.28 -22.77 31.45
C THR A 333 9.78 -22.49 31.63
N GLY A 334 10.47 -22.09 30.55
CA GLY A 334 11.91 -21.87 30.51
C GLY A 334 12.33 -20.43 30.85
N LYS A 335 13.20 -19.87 30.01
CA LYS A 335 13.70 -18.49 30.16
C LYS A 335 12.75 -17.44 29.57
N GLY A 336 11.74 -17.86 28.81
CA GLY A 336 10.87 -16.93 28.09
C GLY A 336 11.65 -16.14 27.05
N TYR A 337 12.60 -16.80 26.38
CA TYR A 337 13.44 -16.23 25.32
C TYR A 337 13.95 -17.35 24.44
N VAL A 338 13.81 -17.18 23.12
CA VAL A 338 14.24 -18.16 22.13
C VAL A 338 15.52 -17.76 21.43
N ARG A 339 16.25 -18.76 20.93
CA ARG A 339 17.42 -18.61 20.07
C ARG A 339 17.33 -19.60 18.92
N ASP A 340 18.07 -19.32 17.87
CA ASP A 340 18.22 -20.24 16.74
C ASP A 340 18.92 -21.53 17.20
N ASP A 341 18.36 -22.68 16.84
CA ASP A 341 18.97 -24.00 17.06
C ASP A 341 18.43 -25.01 16.04
N MET A 342 19.03 -26.20 15.98
CA MET A 342 18.68 -27.30 15.07
C MET A 342 18.88 -26.98 13.58
N GLU A 343 18.48 -27.89 12.71
CA GLU A 343 18.64 -27.74 11.27
C GLU A 343 17.55 -26.82 10.67
N THR A 344 17.97 -25.79 9.92
CA THR A 344 17.05 -24.88 9.22
C THR A 344 16.22 -25.59 8.15
N SER A 345 14.90 -25.51 8.29
CA SER A 345 13.93 -26.01 7.32
C SER A 345 13.20 -24.92 6.54
N HIS A 346 12.97 -23.75 7.15
CA HIS A 346 12.16 -22.66 6.58
C HIS A 346 13.02 -21.61 5.89
N TYR A 347 12.52 -21.11 4.76
CA TYR A 347 13.15 -20.08 3.94
C TYR A 347 12.08 -19.18 3.31
N ALA A 348 12.39 -17.92 3.05
CA ALA A 348 11.53 -17.05 2.26
C ALA A 348 12.37 -16.15 1.37
N MET A 349 11.85 -15.72 0.22
CA MET A 349 12.53 -14.71 -0.59
C MET A 349 12.41 -13.35 0.09
N ASN A 350 13.52 -12.61 0.17
CA ASN A 350 13.48 -11.23 0.62
C ASN A 350 12.88 -10.36 -0.50
N GLY A 351 11.75 -9.69 -0.24
CA GLY A 351 11.11 -8.78 -1.20
C GLY A 351 12.00 -7.59 -1.58
N ASP A 352 12.90 -7.19 -0.69
CA ASP A 352 13.87 -6.11 -0.85
C ASP A 352 15.29 -6.64 -1.12
N ALA A 353 15.40 -7.85 -1.69
CA ALA A 353 16.67 -8.49 -1.96
C ALA A 353 17.65 -7.59 -2.75
N PRO A 354 18.93 -7.54 -2.37
CA PRO A 354 19.94 -6.79 -3.11
C PRO A 354 20.16 -7.38 -4.51
N ARG A 355 20.50 -6.52 -5.48
CA ARG A 355 20.87 -6.97 -6.83
C ARG A 355 22.28 -7.57 -6.84
N VAL A 356 22.37 -8.88 -6.61
CA VAL A 356 23.63 -9.62 -6.57
C VAL A 356 23.78 -10.53 -7.79
N ALA A 357 24.92 -10.43 -8.47
CA ALA A 357 25.24 -11.31 -9.59
C ALA A 357 25.58 -12.72 -9.09
N LEU A 358 24.64 -13.67 -9.26
CA LEU A 358 24.86 -15.07 -8.90
C LEU A 358 25.88 -15.71 -9.86
N ARG A 359 26.98 -16.24 -9.31
CA ARG A 359 28.01 -16.96 -10.09
C ARG A 359 27.75 -18.46 -10.16
N VAL A 360 27.06 -19.02 -9.17
CA VAL A 360 26.74 -20.45 -9.08
C VAL A 360 25.49 -20.75 -9.92
N SER A 361 25.60 -21.68 -10.88
CA SER A 361 24.50 -22.06 -11.78
C SER A 361 23.31 -22.66 -11.04
N SER A 362 23.56 -23.54 -10.06
CA SER A 362 22.49 -24.12 -9.23
C SER A 362 21.72 -23.08 -8.43
N ALA A 363 22.35 -21.98 -8.00
CA ALA A 363 21.68 -20.87 -7.33
C ALA A 363 20.74 -20.12 -8.28
N LYS A 364 21.12 -19.90 -9.54
CA LYS A 364 20.26 -19.27 -10.56
C LYS A 364 19.03 -20.12 -10.87
N THR A 365 19.24 -21.41 -11.12
CA THR A 365 18.15 -22.36 -11.40
C THR A 365 17.19 -22.43 -10.22
N LEU A 366 17.72 -22.52 -9.00
CA LEU A 366 16.91 -22.56 -7.79
C LEU A 366 16.14 -21.25 -7.56
N LEU A 367 16.79 -20.09 -7.72
CA LEU A 367 16.12 -18.79 -7.59
C LEU A 367 14.96 -18.66 -8.57
N ASN A 368 15.15 -19.01 -9.84
CA ASN A 368 14.07 -18.98 -10.83
C ASN A 368 12.90 -19.85 -10.40
N SER A 369 13.17 -21.05 -9.88
CA SER A 369 12.10 -21.92 -9.37
C SER A 369 11.42 -21.35 -8.13
N ILE A 370 12.16 -20.76 -7.19
CA ILE A 370 11.57 -20.11 -6.00
C ILE A 370 10.70 -18.92 -6.42
N THR A 371 11.19 -18.04 -7.30
CA THR A 371 10.42 -16.88 -7.79
C THR A 371 9.12 -17.31 -8.44
N LYS A 372 9.16 -18.35 -9.29
CA LYS A 372 8.00 -18.79 -10.06
C LYS A 372 6.98 -19.58 -9.24
N ASN A 373 7.41 -20.29 -8.20
CA ASN A 373 6.52 -21.14 -7.40
C ASN A 373 6.07 -20.49 -6.10
N PHE A 374 6.95 -19.76 -5.41
CA PHE A 374 6.68 -19.22 -4.07
C PHE A 374 6.64 -17.69 -4.06
N GLY A 375 7.38 -17.02 -4.95
CA GLY A 375 7.56 -15.57 -4.86
C GLY A 375 8.16 -15.22 -3.50
N THR A 376 7.45 -14.39 -2.72
CA THR A 376 7.80 -14.01 -1.35
C THR A 376 7.14 -14.89 -0.27
N LEU A 377 6.32 -15.88 -0.64
CA LEU A 377 5.74 -16.81 0.33
C LEU A 377 6.85 -17.70 0.93
N PRO A 378 6.81 -17.97 2.24
CA PRO A 378 7.72 -18.92 2.85
C PRO A 378 7.58 -20.34 2.29
N PHE A 379 8.70 -21.03 2.15
CA PHE A 379 8.79 -22.41 1.70
C PHE A 379 9.75 -23.22 2.59
N CYS A 380 9.77 -24.53 2.41
CA CYS A 380 10.72 -25.41 3.11
C CYS A 380 11.44 -26.36 2.13
N ARG A 381 12.48 -27.03 2.61
CA ARG A 381 13.26 -28.00 1.81
C ARG A 381 12.39 -29.09 1.18
N ARG A 382 11.41 -29.63 1.93
CA ARG A 382 10.45 -30.63 1.40
C ARG A 382 9.64 -30.12 0.20
N TYR A 383 9.39 -28.81 0.11
CA TYR A 383 8.67 -28.24 -1.03
C TYR A 383 9.55 -28.24 -2.27
N LEU A 384 10.85 -27.95 -2.11
CA LEU A 384 11.83 -28.07 -3.18
C LEU A 384 12.00 -29.53 -3.64
N ASP A 385 12.07 -30.47 -2.69
CA ASP A 385 12.13 -31.92 -2.98
C ASP A 385 10.91 -32.35 -3.81
N ARG A 386 9.72 -31.88 -3.42
CA ARG A 386 8.46 -32.19 -4.12
C ARG A 386 8.37 -31.59 -5.52
N LEU A 387 9.03 -30.46 -5.77
CA LEU A 387 9.19 -29.88 -7.11
C LEU A 387 10.25 -30.61 -7.96
N GLY A 388 10.92 -31.64 -7.40
CA GLY A 388 11.92 -32.44 -8.10
C GLY A 388 13.33 -31.86 -8.05
N HIS A 389 13.60 -30.87 -7.19
CA HIS A 389 14.97 -30.39 -6.99
C HIS A 389 15.77 -31.41 -6.19
N ASP A 390 16.97 -31.72 -6.66
CA ASP A 390 17.97 -32.51 -5.93
C ASP A 390 19.25 -31.69 -5.70
N LYS A 391 20.05 -32.08 -4.70
CA LYS A 391 21.38 -31.48 -4.43
C LYS A 391 21.41 -29.94 -4.38
N TYR A 392 20.29 -29.31 -4.03
CA TYR A 392 20.09 -27.86 -4.14
C TYR A 392 20.69 -27.06 -2.98
N LEU A 393 21.15 -27.71 -1.91
CA LEU A 393 21.65 -27.04 -0.69
C LEU A 393 22.79 -26.05 -0.96
N LEU A 394 23.70 -26.36 -1.90
CA LEU A 394 24.75 -25.43 -2.30
C LEU A 394 24.15 -24.16 -2.94
N GLY A 395 23.16 -24.32 -3.81
CA GLY A 395 22.45 -23.21 -4.43
C GLY A 395 21.68 -22.39 -3.41
N LEU A 396 20.96 -23.05 -2.51
CA LEU A 396 20.19 -22.42 -1.44
C LEU A 396 21.08 -21.60 -0.49
N ASN A 397 22.20 -22.18 -0.04
CA ASN A 397 23.17 -21.49 0.81
C ASN A 397 23.79 -20.26 0.13
N ASN A 398 23.99 -20.32 -1.19
CA ASN A 398 24.45 -19.17 -1.97
C ASN A 398 23.39 -18.06 -2.00
N LEU A 399 22.10 -18.40 -2.17
CA LEU A 399 21.02 -17.42 -2.14
C LEU A 399 20.88 -16.77 -0.76
N VAL A 400 21.05 -17.56 0.31
CA VAL A 400 21.06 -17.05 1.69
C VAL A 400 22.23 -16.12 1.93
N SER A 401 23.45 -16.55 1.56
CA SER A 401 24.66 -15.71 1.71
C SER A 401 24.61 -14.43 0.89
N ALA A 402 23.86 -14.43 -0.22
CA ALA A 402 23.65 -13.26 -1.07
C ALA A 402 22.54 -12.32 -0.56
N GLY A 403 21.81 -12.69 0.51
CA GLY A 403 20.69 -11.90 1.04
C GLY A 403 19.43 -11.93 0.17
N ILE A 404 19.35 -12.85 -0.79
CA ILE A 404 18.18 -12.99 -1.70
C ILE A 404 17.09 -13.84 -1.05
N VAL A 405 17.50 -14.88 -0.33
CA VAL A 405 16.62 -15.75 0.45
C VAL A 405 17.01 -15.60 1.91
N GLU A 406 16.04 -15.47 2.79
CA GLU A 406 16.28 -15.49 4.23
C GLU A 406 16.05 -16.90 4.78
N ALA A 407 16.88 -17.30 5.74
CA ALA A 407 16.77 -18.56 6.44
C ALA A 407 16.11 -18.34 7.80
N TYR A 408 15.08 -19.12 8.11
CA TYR A 408 14.36 -19.05 9.38
C TYR A 408 14.59 -20.35 10.16
N PRO A 409 15.67 -20.43 10.96
CA PRO A 409 15.95 -21.60 11.77
C PRO A 409 14.88 -21.81 12.87
N PRO A 410 14.75 -23.03 13.40
CA PRO A 410 13.92 -23.29 14.56
C PRO A 410 14.29 -22.41 15.76
N LEU A 411 13.28 -21.89 16.44
CA LEU A 411 13.44 -20.98 17.57
C LEU A 411 13.18 -21.73 18.88
N VAL A 412 14.21 -21.92 19.70
CA VAL A 412 14.17 -22.77 20.89
C VAL A 412 14.46 -22.02 22.19
N ASP A 413 13.70 -22.32 23.25
CA ASP A 413 14.05 -21.97 24.62
C ASP A 413 15.02 -23.04 25.19
N ILE A 414 15.39 -22.95 26.47
CA ILE A 414 16.32 -23.89 27.12
C ILE A 414 15.80 -25.32 27.06
N LYS A 415 16.70 -26.26 26.77
CA LYS A 415 16.38 -27.68 26.75
C LYS A 415 15.73 -28.13 28.06
N GLY A 416 14.63 -28.87 27.95
CA GLY A 416 13.83 -29.34 29.08
C GLY A 416 12.67 -28.43 29.47
N SER A 417 12.57 -27.23 28.90
CA SER A 417 11.36 -26.42 29.00
C SER A 417 10.25 -26.92 28.06
N TYR A 418 9.05 -26.39 28.27
CA TYR A 418 7.87 -26.64 27.46
C TYR A 418 7.33 -25.30 26.96
N THR A 419 7.04 -25.23 25.66
CA THR A 419 6.41 -24.05 25.05
C THR A 419 5.10 -24.42 24.39
N ALA A 420 4.12 -23.52 24.48
CA ALA A 420 2.82 -23.63 23.80
C ALA A 420 2.53 -22.32 23.01
N GLN A 421 1.75 -22.44 21.95
CA GLN A 421 1.31 -21.37 21.03
C GLN A 421 -0.18 -21.49 20.73
N PHE A 422 -0.85 -20.35 20.63
CA PHE A 422 -2.15 -20.21 19.99
C PHE A 422 -2.16 -18.94 19.17
N GLU A 423 -2.83 -19.00 18.02
CA GLU A 423 -2.80 -17.89 17.07
C GLU A 423 -4.07 -17.78 16.22
N HIS A 424 -4.46 -16.54 15.94
CA HIS A 424 -5.53 -16.23 15.01
C HIS A 424 -5.22 -15.05 14.10
N THR A 425 -5.65 -15.18 12.84
CA THR A 425 -5.75 -14.05 11.90
C THR A 425 -7.07 -13.31 12.09
N PHE A 426 -7.01 -11.98 12.14
CA PHE A 426 -8.20 -11.12 11.97
C PHE A 426 -7.94 -9.96 11.03
N VAL A 427 -9.04 -9.41 10.53
CA VAL A 427 -9.04 -8.19 9.71
C VAL A 427 -9.73 -7.08 10.49
N LEU A 428 -9.08 -5.93 10.57
CA LEU A 428 -9.64 -4.70 11.14
C LEU A 428 -10.51 -4.00 10.10
N ARG A 429 -11.74 -4.46 9.92
CA ARG A 429 -12.68 -3.85 8.97
C ARG A 429 -13.13 -2.47 9.47
N PRO A 430 -13.63 -1.58 8.61
CA PRO A 430 -14.04 -0.24 9.01
C PRO A 430 -15.06 -0.18 10.15
N ASN A 431 -16.01 -1.13 10.17
CA ASN A 431 -17.12 -1.18 11.12
C ASN A 431 -16.99 -2.25 12.22
N CYS A 432 -16.10 -3.23 12.06
CA CYS A 432 -15.94 -4.34 13.00
C CYS A 432 -14.57 -5.01 12.86
N LYS A 433 -14.22 -5.86 13.82
CA LYS A 433 -13.10 -6.78 13.73
C LYS A 433 -13.63 -8.17 13.37
N GLU A 434 -13.17 -8.76 12.27
CA GLU A 434 -13.58 -10.12 11.87
C GLU A 434 -12.43 -11.10 12.07
N MET A 435 -12.57 -12.00 13.05
CA MET A 435 -11.62 -13.08 13.32
C MET A 435 -11.86 -14.24 12.38
N ARG A 436 -10.88 -14.51 11.52
CA ARG A 436 -11.07 -15.38 10.37
C ARG A 436 -10.91 -16.85 10.73
N SER A 437 -10.02 -17.20 11.65
CA SER A 437 -9.68 -18.59 11.96
C SER A 437 -10.28 -19.17 13.25
N SER A 438 -11.20 -18.47 13.94
CA SER A 438 -11.90 -19.05 15.10
C SER A 438 -12.85 -20.17 14.69
N VAL A 439 -12.95 -21.18 15.57
CA VAL A 439 -14.07 -22.11 15.59
C VAL A 439 -15.12 -21.46 16.49
N THR A 440 -16.36 -21.29 16.02
CA THR A 440 -17.45 -20.72 16.79
C THR A 440 -17.67 -21.54 18.08
N THR A 441 -17.09 -21.09 19.20
CA THR A 441 -17.44 -21.63 20.53
C THR A 441 -18.68 -20.89 21.00
N ALA A 442 -19.77 -21.64 21.20
CA ALA A 442 -20.99 -21.13 21.81
C ALA A 442 -20.68 -20.41 23.13
N THR A 443 -21.32 -19.25 23.29
CA THR A 443 -21.27 -18.32 24.41
C THR A 443 -21.25 -19.00 25.78
N VAL A 444 -20.13 -18.91 26.50
CA VAL A 444 -20.09 -19.13 27.95
C VAL A 444 -20.44 -17.81 28.63
N GLN A 445 -21.57 -17.76 29.33
CA GLN A 445 -21.98 -16.58 30.07
C GLN A 445 -20.98 -16.26 31.22
N PRO A 446 -20.68 -14.98 31.49
CA PRO A 446 -19.77 -14.61 32.56
C PRO A 446 -20.41 -14.88 33.93
N LYS A 447 -19.80 -15.75 34.73
CA LYS A 447 -20.08 -15.87 36.16
C LYS A 447 -19.51 -14.64 36.88
N LYS A 448 -20.36 -14.09 37.76
CA LYS A 448 -20.16 -12.89 38.59
C LYS A 448 -18.77 -12.83 39.26
N THR A 449 -18.08 -11.72 39.05
CA THR A 449 -16.89 -11.29 39.80
C THR A 449 -17.27 -10.86 41.23
N PRO A 450 -16.50 -11.19 42.28
CA PRO A 450 -16.69 -10.60 43.60
C PRO A 450 -16.05 -9.21 43.70
N LYS A 451 -16.63 -8.38 44.57
CA LYS A 451 -16.31 -6.96 44.82
C LYS A 451 -14.84 -6.72 45.15
N ARG A 452 -14.21 -5.77 44.45
CA ARG A 452 -12.90 -5.19 44.78
C ARG A 452 -13.09 -4.07 45.83
N LEU A 453 -12.37 -4.16 46.95
CA LEU A 453 -12.28 -3.10 47.94
C LEU A 453 -11.49 -1.90 47.38
N SER A 454 -12.03 -0.71 47.56
CA SER A 454 -11.36 0.57 47.34
C SER A 454 -10.33 0.82 48.44
N THR A 455 -9.08 1.07 48.07
CA THR A 455 -8.16 1.83 48.93
C THR A 455 -7.55 2.96 48.11
N THR A 456 -7.77 4.16 48.61
CA THR A 456 -7.20 5.43 48.20
C THR A 456 -5.71 5.48 48.53
N ALA A 457 -4.88 5.89 47.57
CA ALA A 457 -3.55 6.41 47.86
C ALA A 457 -3.21 7.53 46.86
N ASN A 458 -3.29 8.77 47.35
CA ASN A 458 -2.68 9.94 46.76
C ASN A 458 -1.16 9.75 46.71
N GLY A 459 -0.55 10.02 45.56
CA GLY A 459 0.90 10.05 45.41
C GLY A 459 1.28 10.67 44.08
N GLY A 460 1.32 12.00 44.02
CA GLY A 460 1.87 12.71 42.87
C GLY A 460 3.35 12.39 42.70
N ARG A 461 3.73 11.97 41.50
CA ARG A 461 5.12 12.05 41.00
C ARG A 461 5.10 12.55 39.56
N LYS A 462 5.89 13.60 39.35
CA LYS A 462 6.20 14.20 38.05
C LYS A 462 6.66 13.11 37.07
N LEU A 463 6.11 13.15 35.86
CA LEU A 463 6.67 12.44 34.72
C LEU A 463 8.01 13.08 34.36
N ASP A 464 9.08 12.29 34.40
CA ASP A 464 10.31 12.61 33.72
C ASP A 464 10.14 12.25 32.24
N SER A 465 10.32 13.25 31.39
CA SER A 465 10.18 13.24 29.93
C SER A 465 11.26 12.38 29.25
N ALA A 466 10.85 11.46 28.39
CA ALA A 466 11.69 10.79 27.39
C ALA A 466 12.00 11.75 26.20
N PRO A 467 13.08 11.52 25.42
CA PRO A 467 13.63 12.52 24.51
C PRO A 467 12.68 12.77 23.32
N THR A 468 12.30 14.04 23.17
CA THR A 468 11.50 14.58 22.08
C THR A 468 12.23 14.44 20.74
N LYS A 469 11.58 13.84 19.73
CA LYS A 469 11.78 14.34 18.35
C LYS A 469 11.33 15.80 18.39
N SER A 470 12.22 16.71 18.02
CA SER A 470 12.15 18.16 18.31
C SER A 470 10.73 18.73 18.33
N GLU A 471 10.39 19.50 19.37
CA GLU A 471 9.15 20.28 19.53
C GLU A 471 8.88 21.32 18.39
N ASP A 472 9.70 21.31 17.33
CA ASP A 472 9.81 22.32 16.28
C ASP A 472 9.39 21.83 14.86
N ASP A 473 8.77 20.66 14.70
CA ASP A 473 8.21 20.23 13.40
C ASP A 473 6.68 20.39 13.41
N GLN A 474 6.17 21.39 12.67
CA GLN A 474 4.75 21.77 12.68
C GLN A 474 3.99 21.38 11.40
N PHE A 475 4.57 20.53 10.53
CA PHE A 475 3.86 19.99 9.37
C PHE A 475 2.71 19.07 9.79
N PHE A 476 1.72 18.88 8.92
CA PHE A 476 0.69 17.87 9.13
C PHE A 476 1.24 16.50 8.74
N TRP A 477 1.35 15.56 9.68
CA TRP A 477 1.88 14.21 9.38
C TRP A 477 0.73 13.21 9.24
N THR A 478 0.76 12.42 8.16
CA THR A 478 -0.17 11.31 7.93
C THR A 478 0.59 10.01 7.63
N TYR A 479 -0.02 8.88 7.99
CA TYR A 479 0.45 7.53 7.64
C TYR A 479 -0.49 6.83 6.63
N THR A 480 -1.57 7.50 6.20
CA THR A 480 -2.47 6.99 5.15
C THR A 480 -1.80 7.07 3.77
N GLU A 481 -2.12 6.15 2.85
CA GLU A 481 -1.69 6.27 1.45
C GLU A 481 -2.27 7.54 0.80
N GLU A 482 -1.62 8.03 -0.26
CA GLU A 482 -2.13 9.17 -1.02
C GLU A 482 -3.52 8.84 -1.63
N PRO A 483 -4.50 9.77 -1.57
CA PRO A 483 -5.90 9.46 -1.83
C PRO A 483 -6.21 9.22 -3.31
N HIS A 484 -5.34 9.63 -4.23
CA HIS A 484 -5.59 9.61 -5.67
C HIS A 484 -5.56 8.21 -6.25
N ARG A 485 -4.65 7.35 -5.80
CA ARG A 485 -4.64 5.94 -6.22
C ARG A 485 -5.95 5.25 -5.85
N THR A 486 -6.43 5.43 -4.63
CA THR A 486 -7.64 4.77 -4.13
C THR A 486 -8.88 5.31 -4.83
N ARG A 487 -8.97 6.64 -5.00
CA ARG A 487 -10.07 7.27 -5.73
C ARG A 487 -10.08 6.92 -7.23
N ARG A 488 -8.92 6.87 -7.89
CA ARG A 488 -8.78 6.37 -9.27
C ARG A 488 -9.35 4.96 -9.43
N MET A 489 -9.00 4.04 -8.53
CA MET A 489 -9.50 2.66 -8.60
C MET A 489 -11.02 2.61 -8.42
N ALA A 490 -11.56 3.42 -7.52
CA ALA A 490 -13.01 3.53 -7.30
C ALA A 490 -13.73 4.09 -8.54
N ILE A 491 -13.18 5.15 -9.15
CA ILE A 491 -13.73 5.76 -10.37
C ILE A 491 -13.67 4.77 -11.55
N ILE A 492 -12.57 4.04 -11.76
CA ILE A 492 -12.49 3.02 -12.83
C ILE A 492 -13.52 1.90 -12.62
N LYS A 493 -13.77 1.51 -11.36
CA LYS A 493 -14.76 0.48 -11.03
C LYS A 493 -16.19 0.95 -11.34
N ALA A 494 -16.51 2.20 -11.02
CA ALA A 494 -17.85 2.78 -11.22
C ALA A 494 -18.10 3.22 -12.67
N HIS A 495 -17.08 3.82 -13.31
CA HIS A 495 -17.14 4.41 -14.66
C HIS A 495 -15.97 3.91 -15.52
N PRO A 496 -15.93 2.62 -15.89
CA PRO A 496 -14.82 2.07 -16.67
C PRO A 496 -14.57 2.83 -18.00
N GLU A 497 -15.59 3.49 -18.54
CA GLU A 497 -15.52 4.33 -19.72
C GLU A 497 -14.61 5.57 -19.57
N VAL A 498 -14.28 6.03 -18.36
CA VAL A 498 -13.33 7.15 -18.14
C VAL A 498 -11.95 6.86 -18.74
N THR A 499 -11.57 5.57 -18.81
CA THR A 499 -10.31 5.14 -19.42
C THR A 499 -10.22 5.46 -20.92
N LYS A 500 -11.37 5.65 -21.59
CA LYS A 500 -11.44 6.08 -23.00
C LYS A 500 -11.04 7.55 -23.18
N LEU A 501 -11.00 8.34 -22.10
CA LEU A 501 -10.52 9.71 -22.14
C LEU A 501 -8.99 9.76 -22.24
N CYS A 502 -8.29 8.72 -21.78
CA CYS A 502 -6.84 8.67 -21.77
C CYS A 502 -6.22 8.75 -23.17
N GLY A 503 -5.01 9.29 -23.23
CA GLY A 503 -4.21 9.38 -24.46
C GLY A 503 -3.86 10.80 -24.86
N PRO A 504 -3.16 10.96 -25.99
CA PRO A 504 -2.61 12.26 -26.38
C PRO A 504 -3.70 13.24 -26.84
N GLU A 505 -3.42 14.52 -26.65
CA GLU A 505 -4.20 15.67 -27.09
C GLU A 505 -3.40 16.48 -28.14
N PRO A 506 -3.69 16.29 -29.43
CA PRO A 506 -3.00 17.00 -30.51
C PRO A 506 -3.15 18.53 -30.45
N LEU A 507 -4.18 19.07 -29.79
CA LEU A 507 -4.35 20.51 -29.64
C LEU A 507 -3.18 21.17 -28.88
N THR A 508 -2.60 20.43 -27.92
CA THR A 508 -1.51 20.93 -27.06
C THR A 508 -0.35 21.50 -27.87
N LYS A 509 0.06 20.85 -28.97
CA LYS A 509 1.20 21.31 -29.77
C LYS A 509 0.94 22.62 -30.51
N TYR A 510 -0.30 22.88 -30.92
CA TYR A 510 -0.67 24.11 -31.61
C TYR A 510 -0.77 25.28 -30.63
N VAL A 511 -1.33 25.05 -29.44
CA VAL A 511 -1.38 26.06 -28.37
C VAL A 511 0.05 26.44 -27.94
N VAL A 512 0.91 25.46 -27.68
CA VAL A 512 2.32 25.72 -27.35
C VAL A 512 3.03 26.51 -28.44
N ALA A 513 2.90 26.10 -29.71
CA ALA A 513 3.53 26.82 -30.82
C ALA A 513 3.03 28.28 -30.93
N ALA A 514 1.74 28.52 -30.72
CA ALA A 514 1.16 29.85 -30.72
C ALA A 514 1.70 30.71 -29.56
N VAL A 515 1.79 30.15 -28.36
CA VAL A 515 2.27 30.87 -27.16
C VAL A 515 3.77 31.14 -27.24
N VAL A 516 4.58 30.19 -27.71
CA VAL A 516 6.01 30.40 -28.01
C VAL A 516 6.18 31.51 -29.05
N SER A 517 5.38 31.51 -30.11
CA SER A 517 5.43 32.55 -31.15
C SER A 517 5.04 33.92 -30.59
N LEU A 518 4.01 33.99 -29.74
CA LEU A 518 3.60 35.23 -29.06
C LEU A 518 4.73 35.79 -28.19
N GLN A 519 5.37 34.94 -27.39
CA GLN A 519 6.50 35.32 -26.56
C GLN A 519 7.66 35.88 -27.40
N VAL A 520 8.07 35.17 -28.45
CA VAL A 520 9.13 35.62 -29.36
C VAL A 520 8.78 36.94 -30.03
N LEU A 521 7.52 37.11 -30.46
CA LEU A 521 7.04 38.36 -31.02
C LEU A 521 7.13 39.51 -30.00
N CYS A 522 6.65 39.32 -28.78
CA CYS A 522 6.74 40.33 -27.72
C CYS A 522 8.21 40.68 -27.40
N ALA A 523 9.09 39.69 -27.29
CA ALA A 523 10.51 39.89 -27.06
C ALA A 523 11.15 40.72 -28.18
N TYR A 524 10.81 40.42 -29.43
CA TYR A 524 11.28 41.17 -30.60
C TYR A 524 10.73 42.59 -30.63
N LEU A 525 9.45 42.81 -30.30
CA LEU A 525 8.84 44.14 -30.26
C LEU A 525 9.39 45.01 -29.13
N LEU A 526 9.83 44.41 -28.02
CA LEU A 526 10.41 45.11 -26.88
C LEU A 526 11.93 45.31 -26.98
N ARG A 527 12.58 44.84 -28.05
CA ARG A 527 14.06 44.84 -28.20
C ARG A 527 14.70 46.22 -27.98
N ASP A 528 14.01 47.30 -28.37
CA ASP A 528 14.48 48.69 -28.29
C ASP A 528 13.83 49.48 -27.13
N THR A 529 12.99 48.83 -26.33
CA THR A 529 12.26 49.44 -25.22
C THR A 529 13.08 49.34 -23.93
N PRO A 530 13.26 50.42 -23.14
CA PRO A 530 13.98 50.35 -21.87
C PRO A 530 13.32 49.39 -20.86
N VAL A 531 14.11 48.57 -20.19
CA VAL A 531 13.62 47.51 -19.28
C VAL A 531 12.77 48.06 -18.12
N LEU A 532 13.15 49.19 -17.54
CA LEU A 532 12.43 49.82 -16.43
C LEU A 532 11.21 50.66 -16.87
N SER A 533 10.87 50.65 -18.16
CA SER A 533 9.71 51.39 -18.66
C SER A 533 8.41 50.63 -18.38
N TRP A 534 7.33 51.38 -18.13
CA TRP A 534 5.99 50.80 -17.94
C TRP A 534 5.53 49.91 -19.10
N PRO A 535 5.71 50.27 -20.39
CA PRO A 535 5.34 49.38 -21.48
C PRO A 535 6.07 48.03 -21.42
N PHE A 536 7.36 48.03 -21.09
CA PHE A 536 8.14 46.79 -20.96
C PHE A 536 7.63 45.94 -19.80
N PHE A 537 7.52 46.54 -18.61
CA PHE A 537 7.11 45.83 -17.40
C PHE A 537 5.66 45.31 -17.49
N LEU A 538 4.72 46.12 -17.98
CA LEU A 538 3.32 45.70 -18.16
C LEU A 538 3.18 44.61 -19.20
N THR A 539 3.95 44.66 -20.30
CA THR A 539 3.97 43.58 -21.29
C THR A 539 4.56 42.29 -20.70
N ALA A 540 5.65 42.40 -19.94
CA ALA A 540 6.29 41.28 -19.27
C ALA A 540 5.38 40.64 -18.21
N TYR A 541 4.59 41.43 -17.49
CA TYR A 541 3.68 40.95 -16.46
C TYR A 541 2.36 40.42 -17.04
N ILE A 542 1.66 41.19 -17.87
CA ILE A 542 0.30 40.81 -18.33
C ILE A 542 0.37 39.71 -19.39
N ILE A 543 1.15 39.94 -20.45
CA ILE A 543 1.24 38.99 -21.57
C ILE A 543 2.29 37.93 -21.23
N GLY A 544 3.48 38.39 -20.85
CA GLY A 544 4.63 37.53 -20.67
C GLY A 544 4.45 36.51 -19.53
N ALA A 545 4.07 36.96 -18.34
CA ALA A 545 3.89 36.09 -17.19
C ALA A 545 2.72 35.10 -17.40
N THR A 546 1.61 35.56 -17.99
CA THR A 546 0.48 34.68 -18.37
C THR A 546 0.90 33.62 -19.38
N ALA A 547 1.65 33.98 -20.42
CA ALA A 547 2.13 33.03 -21.40
C ALA A 547 3.19 32.08 -20.84
N ASN A 548 4.04 32.52 -19.90
CA ASN A 548 4.98 31.61 -19.23
C ASN A 548 4.27 30.67 -18.25
N GLN A 549 3.20 31.11 -17.58
CA GLN A 549 2.30 30.22 -16.83
C GLN A 549 1.69 29.14 -17.71
N ASN A 550 1.22 29.53 -18.90
CA ASN A 550 0.76 28.58 -19.90
C ASN A 550 1.87 27.57 -20.29
N LEU A 551 3.09 28.04 -20.60
CA LEU A 551 4.20 27.17 -21.01
C LEU A 551 4.70 26.25 -19.87
N PHE A 552 4.71 26.71 -18.63
CA PHE A 552 5.01 25.86 -17.46
C PHE A 552 4.05 24.68 -17.39
N LEU A 553 2.76 24.95 -17.55
CA LEU A 553 1.73 23.92 -17.50
C LEU A 553 1.63 23.09 -18.78
N ALA A 554 2.09 23.63 -19.92
CA ALA A 554 2.28 22.82 -21.11
C ALA A 554 3.42 21.81 -20.91
N ILE A 555 4.55 22.22 -20.33
CA ILE A 555 5.66 21.31 -19.99
C ILE A 555 5.21 20.26 -18.96
N HIS A 556 4.34 20.64 -18.02
CA HIS A 556 3.64 19.73 -17.13
C HIS A 556 2.84 18.66 -17.91
N GLU A 557 1.91 19.06 -18.78
CA GLU A 557 1.12 18.13 -19.61
C GLU A 557 2.00 17.23 -20.49
N ILE A 558 3.03 17.81 -21.13
CA ILE A 558 3.96 17.08 -22.01
C ILE A 558 4.77 16.04 -21.21
N SER A 559 5.03 16.29 -19.93
CA SER A 559 5.74 15.36 -19.03
C SER A 559 4.97 14.06 -18.79
N HIS A 560 3.65 14.08 -18.93
CA HIS A 560 2.78 12.90 -18.92
C HIS A 560 2.67 12.20 -20.28
N ASN A 561 3.44 12.65 -21.28
CA ASN A 561 3.39 12.21 -22.66
C ASN A 561 2.04 12.49 -23.35
N LEU A 562 1.38 13.59 -23.00
CA LEU A 562 0.04 13.91 -23.50
C LEU A 562 0.05 14.72 -24.81
N ALA A 563 1.17 15.22 -25.31
CA ALA A 563 1.18 15.94 -26.59
C ALA A 563 1.35 15.01 -27.81
N PHE A 564 2.06 13.89 -27.64
CA PHE A 564 2.34 12.91 -28.69
C PHE A 564 2.28 11.49 -28.14
N ARG A 565 2.07 10.48 -29.01
CA ARG A 565 2.24 9.08 -28.59
C ARG A 565 3.69 8.72 -28.29
N SER A 566 4.63 9.27 -29.05
CA SER A 566 6.06 9.01 -28.88
C SER A 566 6.62 9.73 -27.64
N PRO A 567 7.20 9.01 -26.66
CA PRO A 567 7.85 9.63 -25.50
C PRO A 567 9.02 10.55 -25.90
N LEU A 568 9.77 10.21 -26.94
CA LEU A 568 10.87 11.04 -27.43
C LEU A 568 10.36 12.35 -28.05
N ALA A 569 9.28 12.29 -28.82
CA ALA A 569 8.66 13.49 -29.39
C ALA A 569 8.18 14.45 -28.29
N ASN A 570 7.56 13.94 -27.22
CA ASN A 570 7.21 14.76 -26.06
C ASN A 570 8.44 15.41 -25.42
N ARG A 571 9.53 14.66 -25.21
CA ARG A 571 10.77 15.21 -24.62
C ARG A 571 11.37 16.33 -25.46
N ILE A 572 11.44 16.15 -26.79
CA ILE A 572 11.95 17.19 -27.70
C ILE A 572 11.01 18.41 -27.72
N PHE A 573 9.70 18.17 -27.74
CA PHE A 573 8.72 19.25 -27.76
C PHE A 573 8.64 20.03 -26.44
N ALA A 574 8.90 19.38 -25.30
CA ALA A 574 9.05 20.06 -24.00
C ALA A 574 10.22 21.05 -24.03
N VAL A 575 11.35 20.68 -24.67
CA VAL A 575 12.48 21.61 -24.87
C VAL A 575 12.09 22.80 -25.74
N PHE A 576 11.27 22.59 -26.78
CA PHE A 576 10.73 23.69 -27.58
C PHE A 576 9.81 24.62 -26.76
N ALA A 577 8.90 24.05 -25.97
CA ALA A 577 8.03 24.82 -25.06
C ALA A 577 8.83 25.60 -24.01
N ASN A 578 10.02 25.11 -23.63
CA ASN A 578 10.92 25.73 -22.67
C ASN A 578 11.62 26.99 -23.22
N LEU A 579 11.77 27.16 -24.53
CA LEU A 579 12.63 28.20 -25.10
C LEU A 579 12.33 29.62 -24.57
N PRO A 580 11.06 30.08 -24.47
CA PRO A 580 10.74 31.41 -23.94
C PRO A 580 10.89 31.56 -22.42
N ILE A 581 11.26 30.49 -21.70
CA ILE A 581 11.52 30.56 -20.26
C ILE A 581 12.90 31.16 -19.98
N GLY A 582 13.84 31.03 -20.93
CA GLY A 582 15.21 31.54 -20.83
C GLY A 582 16.16 30.71 -19.96
N ILE A 583 15.67 29.62 -19.34
CA ILE A 583 16.45 28.72 -18.49
C ILE A 583 16.06 27.27 -18.81
N PRO A 584 17.01 26.33 -19.03
CA PRO A 584 16.71 24.97 -19.46
C PRO A 584 16.25 24.09 -18.28
N TYR A 585 14.93 23.99 -18.04
CA TYR A 585 14.40 23.26 -16.88
C TYR A 585 13.49 22.07 -17.24
N SER A 586 12.94 22.02 -18.46
CA SER A 586 11.95 21.00 -18.85
C SER A 586 12.44 19.56 -18.70
N ALA A 587 13.73 19.31 -19.00
CA ALA A 587 14.34 17.98 -18.85
C ALA A 587 14.41 17.53 -17.39
N SER A 588 14.73 18.43 -16.46
CA SER A 588 14.78 18.17 -15.03
C SER A 588 13.40 18.13 -14.37
N PHE A 589 12.45 18.93 -14.87
CA PHE A 589 11.10 19.01 -14.33
C PHE A 589 10.39 17.67 -14.36
N ARG A 590 10.37 17.03 -15.53
CA ARG A 590 9.64 15.78 -15.79
C ARG A 590 9.85 14.67 -14.72
N PRO A 591 11.08 14.26 -14.38
CA PRO A 591 11.32 13.21 -13.37
C PRO A 591 10.92 13.62 -11.94
N TYR A 592 11.16 14.87 -11.51
CA TYR A 592 10.69 15.34 -10.20
C TYR A 592 9.16 15.35 -10.14
N HIS A 593 8.52 15.89 -11.18
CA HIS A 593 7.06 15.95 -11.29
C HIS A 593 6.39 14.58 -11.29
N LEU A 594 6.92 13.62 -12.05
CA LEU A 594 6.40 12.25 -12.00
C LEU A 594 6.66 11.55 -10.65
N THR A 595 7.70 11.94 -9.93
CA THR A 595 7.96 11.43 -8.57
C THR A 595 6.93 11.99 -7.59
N HIS A 596 6.60 13.28 -7.70
CA HIS A 596 5.56 13.95 -6.93
C HIS A 596 4.20 13.22 -7.07
N HIS A 597 3.74 12.93 -8.29
CA HIS A 597 2.51 12.15 -8.49
C HIS A 597 2.54 10.73 -7.88
N LYS A 598 3.72 10.11 -7.78
CA LYS A 598 3.86 8.74 -7.23
C LYS A 598 4.14 8.69 -5.74
N SER A 599 4.59 9.79 -5.17
CA SER A 599 5.18 9.87 -3.82
C SER A 599 4.70 11.13 -3.10
N LEU A 600 3.46 11.56 -3.37
CA LEU A 600 2.87 12.80 -2.88
C LEU A 600 3.01 12.90 -1.36
N GLY A 601 3.60 13.99 -0.88
CA GLY A 601 3.81 14.23 0.55
C GLY A 601 4.89 13.36 1.20
N VAL A 602 5.59 12.46 0.50
CA VAL A 602 6.65 11.64 1.11
C VAL A 602 7.91 12.48 1.35
N ASP A 603 8.35 12.56 2.60
CA ASP A 603 9.51 13.36 3.01
C ASP A 603 10.80 12.85 2.32
N GLY A 604 11.58 13.77 1.76
CA GLY A 604 12.80 13.44 1.01
C GLY A 604 12.59 12.89 -0.42
N LEU A 605 11.34 12.70 -0.87
CA LEU A 605 10.99 12.28 -2.23
C LEU A 605 10.13 13.31 -2.98
N ASP A 606 9.15 13.90 -2.29
CA ASP A 606 8.33 14.97 -2.85
C ASP A 606 9.06 16.32 -2.71
N THR A 607 9.62 16.80 -3.82
CA THR A 607 10.39 18.06 -3.86
C THR A 607 9.52 19.31 -3.75
N ASP A 608 8.20 19.17 -3.80
CA ASP A 608 7.28 20.29 -3.70
C ASP A 608 7.02 20.67 -2.23
N LEU A 609 7.38 19.80 -1.29
CA LEU A 609 7.29 20.06 0.15
C LEU A 609 8.31 21.14 0.57
N PRO A 610 7.88 22.19 1.28
CA PRO A 610 8.80 23.12 1.92
C PRO A 610 9.73 22.42 2.90
N THR A 611 10.97 22.90 2.96
CA THR A 611 11.89 22.45 4.00
C THR A 611 11.53 23.09 5.35
N ARG A 612 11.94 22.44 6.45
CA ARG A 612 11.76 23.02 7.80
C ARG A 612 12.44 24.38 7.92
N PHE A 613 13.59 24.56 7.28
CA PHE A 613 14.31 25.83 7.23
C PHE A 613 13.45 26.92 6.57
N GLU A 614 12.89 26.66 5.39
CA GLU A 614 11.99 27.60 4.71
C GLU A 614 10.79 27.97 5.60
N ALA A 615 10.16 26.99 6.23
CA ALA A 615 8.98 27.22 7.07
C ALA A 615 9.27 28.02 8.34
N LEU A 616 10.42 27.82 8.99
CA LEU A 616 10.82 28.60 10.17
C LEU A 616 11.06 30.08 9.86
N PHE A 617 11.66 30.40 8.73
CA PHE A 617 12.05 31.78 8.40
C PHE A 617 10.98 32.55 7.62
N LEU A 618 10.14 31.86 6.85
CA LEU A 618 9.21 32.51 5.92
C LEU A 618 7.76 32.52 6.40
N ASP A 619 7.41 31.90 7.53
CA ASP A 619 6.01 31.81 7.99
C ASP A 619 5.49 33.06 8.74
N SER A 620 5.89 34.25 8.30
CA SER A 620 5.35 35.55 8.72
C SER A 620 4.68 36.25 7.54
N VAL A 621 3.84 37.27 7.74
CA VAL A 621 3.21 37.99 6.60
C VAL A 621 4.26 38.47 5.58
N ALA A 622 5.37 39.04 6.05
CA ALA A 622 6.47 39.48 5.19
C ALA A 622 7.21 38.30 4.54
N GLY A 623 7.43 37.22 5.30
CA GLY A 623 8.08 36.00 4.80
C GLY A 623 7.24 35.26 3.75
N LYS A 624 5.92 35.18 3.94
CA LYS A 624 4.97 34.56 3.01
C LYS A 624 4.81 35.42 1.77
N ALA A 625 4.76 36.74 1.91
CA ALA A 625 4.82 37.65 0.76
C ALA A 625 6.12 37.47 -0.03
N PHE A 626 7.26 37.34 0.65
CA PHE A 626 8.55 37.01 0.02
C PHE A 626 8.49 35.65 -0.69
N PHE A 627 7.99 34.61 -0.01
CA PHE A 627 7.82 33.28 -0.60
C PHE A 627 6.97 33.33 -1.88
N CYS A 628 5.79 33.95 -1.85
CA CYS A 628 4.92 34.10 -3.02
C CYS A 628 5.54 34.97 -4.13
N THR A 629 6.43 35.92 -3.80
CA THR A 629 7.12 36.76 -4.80
C THR A 629 8.25 36.00 -5.49
N PHE A 630 8.99 35.17 -4.76
CA PHE A 630 10.16 34.43 -5.24
C PHE A 630 9.88 32.94 -5.43
N GLN A 631 8.61 32.57 -5.55
CA GLN A 631 8.15 31.19 -5.43
C GLN A 631 8.83 30.27 -6.44
N ILE A 632 8.95 30.73 -7.68
CA ILE A 632 9.61 29.99 -8.76
C ILE A 632 11.05 29.58 -8.42
N LEU A 633 11.76 30.37 -7.61
CA LEU A 633 13.12 30.04 -7.18
C LEU A 633 13.13 28.89 -6.19
N PHE A 634 12.13 28.80 -5.30
CA PHE A 634 12.02 27.66 -4.39
C PHE A 634 11.76 26.38 -5.17
N TYR A 635 10.83 26.39 -6.14
CA TYR A 635 10.56 25.23 -7.00
C TYR A 635 11.75 24.86 -7.89
N ALA A 636 12.56 25.83 -8.33
CA ALA A 636 13.75 25.55 -9.13
C ALA A 636 14.94 25.05 -8.29
N LEU A 637 15.16 25.60 -7.09
CA LEU A 637 16.35 25.36 -6.28
C LEU A 637 16.17 24.20 -5.30
N ARG A 638 14.98 24.05 -4.69
CA ARG A 638 14.72 23.03 -3.67
C ARG A 638 14.97 21.60 -4.15
N PRO A 639 14.55 21.18 -5.36
CA PRO A 639 14.85 19.82 -5.84
C PRO A 639 16.35 19.49 -5.79
N MET A 640 17.22 20.45 -6.12
CA MET A 640 18.69 20.26 -6.09
C MET A 640 19.26 20.07 -4.67
N MET A 641 18.51 20.49 -3.63
CA MET A 641 18.87 20.37 -2.22
C MET A 641 18.27 19.12 -1.56
N VAL A 642 17.15 18.60 -2.08
CA VAL A 642 16.49 17.40 -1.54
C VAL A 642 17.14 16.13 -2.08
N TYR A 643 17.18 15.94 -3.39
CA TYR A 643 17.95 14.88 -4.02
C TYR A 643 18.29 15.23 -5.47
N GLN A 644 19.47 14.82 -5.92
CA GLN A 644 19.94 15.15 -7.25
C GLN A 644 19.66 14.02 -8.24
N LEU A 645 19.14 14.39 -9.41
CA LEU A 645 18.97 13.48 -10.53
C LEU A 645 20.26 13.39 -11.37
N PRO A 646 20.57 12.20 -11.91
CA PRO A 646 21.69 12.06 -12.82
C PRO A 646 21.42 12.84 -14.12
N LEU A 647 22.42 13.59 -14.58
CA LEU A 647 22.35 14.26 -15.88
C LEU A 647 22.35 13.23 -17.01
N THR A 648 21.41 13.39 -17.94
CA THR A 648 21.24 12.50 -19.09
C THR A 648 21.39 13.26 -20.40
N ARG A 649 21.42 12.54 -21.53
CA ARG A 649 21.54 13.15 -22.87
C ARG A 649 20.45 14.19 -23.16
N ILE A 650 19.23 14.02 -22.62
CA ILE A 650 18.16 15.01 -22.81
C ILE A 650 18.42 16.31 -22.03
N HIS A 651 19.12 16.24 -20.89
CA HIS A 651 19.54 17.44 -20.16
C HIS A 651 20.58 18.23 -20.96
N ALA A 652 21.59 17.54 -21.49
CA ALA A 652 22.59 18.15 -22.36
C ALA A 652 21.92 18.79 -23.60
N PHE A 653 20.96 18.09 -24.22
CA PHE A 653 20.19 18.64 -25.34
C PHE A 653 19.37 19.88 -24.95
N ASN A 654 18.66 19.86 -23.81
CA ASN A 654 17.89 21.03 -23.35
C ASN A 654 18.82 22.24 -23.12
N ILE A 655 19.97 22.04 -22.49
CA ILE A 655 20.95 23.11 -22.23
C ILE A 655 21.48 23.69 -23.54
N VAL A 656 21.94 22.82 -24.46
CA VAL A 656 22.48 23.27 -25.76
C VAL A 656 21.42 24.01 -26.57
N ALA A 657 20.20 23.48 -26.64
CA ALA A 657 19.09 24.11 -27.36
C ALA A 657 18.72 25.48 -26.77
N GLN A 658 18.64 25.58 -25.43
CA GLN A 658 18.32 26.84 -24.75
C GLN A 658 19.42 27.88 -24.98
N VAL A 659 20.68 27.52 -24.74
CA VAL A 659 21.82 28.45 -24.94
C VAL A 659 21.93 28.89 -26.40
N ALA A 660 21.75 27.98 -27.36
CA ALA A 660 21.76 28.33 -28.77
C ALA A 660 20.63 29.29 -29.15
N PHE A 661 19.42 29.06 -28.61
CA PHE A 661 18.27 29.93 -28.84
C PHE A 661 18.44 31.30 -28.18
N ASP A 662 18.88 31.36 -26.93
CA ASP A 662 19.11 32.62 -26.21
C ASP A 662 20.21 33.44 -26.87
N TYR A 663 21.29 32.78 -27.32
CA TYR A 663 22.34 33.42 -28.10
C TYR A 663 21.82 33.99 -29.42
N ALA A 664 21.01 33.22 -30.15
CA ALA A 664 20.39 33.68 -31.39
C ALA A 664 19.44 34.86 -31.14
N LEU A 665 18.63 34.81 -30.08
CA LEU A 665 17.72 35.89 -29.69
C LEU A 665 18.47 37.18 -29.38
N VAL A 666 19.53 37.12 -28.57
CA VAL A 666 20.34 38.29 -28.21
C VAL A 666 21.06 38.84 -29.44
N SER A 667 21.55 37.98 -30.33
CA SER A 667 22.27 38.38 -31.54
C SER A 667 21.37 39.00 -32.61
N LEU A 668 20.13 38.50 -32.76
CA LEU A 668 19.18 38.93 -33.79
C LEU A 668 18.22 40.03 -33.33
N ALA A 669 18.00 40.16 -32.03
CA ALA A 669 17.15 41.19 -31.45
C ALA A 669 17.95 42.10 -30.51
N SER A 670 17.97 41.81 -29.22
CA SER A 670 18.80 42.52 -28.24
C SER A 670 18.89 41.76 -26.92
N GLY A 671 19.83 42.14 -26.05
CA GLY A 671 19.87 41.65 -24.66
C GLY A 671 18.57 41.89 -23.88
N ARG A 672 17.78 42.91 -24.27
CA ARG A 672 16.49 43.22 -23.64
C ARG A 672 15.42 42.19 -23.97
N ALA A 673 15.51 41.53 -25.13
CA ALA A 673 14.62 40.42 -25.49
C ALA A 673 14.80 39.23 -24.53
N LEU A 674 16.05 38.89 -24.18
CA LEU A 674 16.33 37.88 -23.17
C LEU A 674 15.89 38.34 -21.76
N THR A 675 16.10 39.62 -21.43
CA THR A 675 15.59 40.19 -20.17
C THR A 675 14.07 40.07 -20.06
N TYR A 676 13.33 40.24 -21.16
CA TYR A 676 11.88 40.02 -21.19
C TYR A 676 11.52 38.57 -20.83
N PHE A 677 12.16 37.56 -21.43
CA PHE A 677 11.91 36.16 -21.09
C PHE A 677 12.19 35.84 -19.62
N ILE A 678 13.36 36.24 -19.10
CA ILE A 678 13.72 35.98 -17.71
C ILE A 678 12.77 36.72 -16.74
N LEU A 679 12.43 37.98 -17.05
CA LEU A 679 11.49 38.75 -16.23
C LEU A 679 10.09 38.15 -16.26
N SER A 680 9.60 37.72 -17.43
CA SER A 680 8.31 37.06 -17.57
C SER A 680 8.24 35.72 -16.83
N SER A 681 9.33 34.93 -16.86
CA SER A 681 9.44 33.69 -16.08
C SER A 681 9.44 33.95 -14.58
N PHE A 682 10.15 34.98 -14.13
CA PHE A 682 10.15 35.39 -12.73
C PHE A 682 8.74 35.80 -12.29
N LEU A 683 8.15 36.77 -13.01
CA LEU A 683 6.81 37.30 -12.70
C LEU A 683 5.72 36.24 -12.81
N ALA A 684 5.87 35.25 -13.69
CA ALA A 684 4.95 34.13 -13.82
C ALA A 684 4.79 33.38 -12.50
N GLY A 685 5.88 33.05 -11.82
CA GLY A 685 5.84 32.41 -10.50
C GLY A 685 5.99 33.38 -9.33
N SER A 686 5.64 34.66 -9.51
CA SER A 686 5.52 35.66 -8.44
C SER A 686 4.05 35.88 -8.07
N LEU A 687 3.68 37.09 -7.61
CA LEU A 687 2.30 37.52 -7.29
C LEU A 687 1.41 37.70 -8.54
N HIS A 688 1.42 36.74 -9.46
CA HIS A 688 0.57 36.72 -10.64
C HIS A 688 -0.73 35.93 -10.37
N PRO A 689 -1.91 36.33 -10.91
CA PRO A 689 -3.17 35.64 -10.63
C PRO A 689 -3.17 34.13 -10.88
N CYS A 690 -2.48 33.68 -11.93
CA CYS A 690 -2.38 32.24 -12.23
C CYS A 690 -1.45 31.52 -11.25
N ALA A 691 -0.43 32.18 -10.67
CA ALA A 691 0.55 31.55 -9.78
C ALA A 691 -0.06 31.00 -8.49
N GLY A 692 -1.28 31.38 -8.16
CA GLY A 692 -1.99 30.81 -7.03
C GLY A 692 -2.19 29.30 -7.14
N HIS A 693 -2.13 28.71 -8.34
CA HIS A 693 -2.24 27.26 -8.54
C HIS A 693 -1.17 26.49 -7.74
N PHE A 694 0.09 26.95 -7.77
CA PHE A 694 1.19 26.31 -7.04
C PHE A 694 0.98 26.21 -5.52
N ILE A 695 0.16 27.09 -4.94
CA ILE A 695 -0.19 27.07 -3.52
C ILE A 695 -1.53 26.33 -3.32
N ALA A 696 -2.50 26.65 -4.17
CA ALA A 696 -3.86 26.11 -4.12
C ALA A 696 -3.88 24.58 -4.15
N GLU A 697 -2.98 23.98 -4.92
CA GLU A 697 -3.05 22.56 -5.23
C GLU A 697 -2.82 21.64 -4.03
N HIS A 698 -1.83 21.94 -3.16
CA HIS A 698 -1.38 21.01 -2.12
C HIS A 698 -1.21 21.59 -0.71
N TYR A 699 -1.44 22.89 -0.51
CA TYR A 699 -1.49 23.45 0.84
C TYR A 699 -2.87 23.26 1.46
N VAL A 700 -2.90 22.94 2.75
CA VAL A 700 -4.13 22.79 3.51
C VAL A 700 -4.62 24.18 3.94
N PHE A 701 -5.72 24.64 3.34
CA PHE A 701 -6.34 25.94 3.67
C PHE A 701 -7.47 25.84 4.70
N ASP A 702 -8.08 24.66 4.86
CA ASP A 702 -9.16 24.46 5.81
C ASP A 702 -8.63 24.45 7.24
N ARG A 703 -9.36 25.12 8.15
CA ARG A 703 -9.06 25.09 9.58
C ARG A 703 -9.17 23.68 10.10
N GLN A 704 -8.03 23.11 10.44
CA GLN A 704 -7.98 21.77 10.99
C GLN A 704 -8.26 21.80 12.50
N PRO A 705 -8.95 20.78 13.06
CA PRO A 705 -9.21 20.70 14.49
C PRO A 705 -7.92 20.72 15.31
N ALA A 706 -8.00 21.21 16.55
CA ALA A 706 -6.85 21.19 17.47
C ALA A 706 -6.36 19.74 17.64
N GLY A 707 -5.10 19.50 17.25
CA GLY A 707 -4.53 18.16 17.17
C GLY A 707 -4.35 17.62 15.75
N ALA A 708 -4.78 18.28 14.68
CA ALA A 708 -4.53 17.79 13.31
C ALA A 708 -3.03 17.72 12.90
N LYS A 709 -2.18 18.46 13.62
CA LYS A 709 -0.72 18.38 13.52
C LYS A 709 -0.14 17.25 14.40
N ASP A 710 -0.94 16.69 15.29
CA ASP A 710 -0.62 15.45 15.99
C ASP A 710 -0.72 14.30 14.98
N PRO A 711 0.38 13.59 14.70
CA PRO A 711 0.35 12.42 13.84
C PRO A 711 -0.66 11.35 14.29
N ALA A 712 -1.18 11.43 15.54
CA ALA A 712 -2.18 10.55 16.11
C ALA A 712 -3.66 10.93 15.81
N SER A 713 -3.95 12.08 15.19
CA SER A 713 -5.30 12.63 15.13
C SER A 713 -6.22 12.01 14.08
N LEU A 714 -5.69 11.24 13.12
CA LEU A 714 -6.41 10.46 12.08
C LEU A 714 -7.54 11.19 11.35
N ALA A 715 -7.56 12.52 11.42
CA ALA A 715 -8.53 13.33 10.72
C ALA A 715 -8.18 13.25 9.23
N PRO A 716 -9.16 13.01 8.33
CA PRO A 716 -8.89 13.06 6.90
C PRO A 716 -8.47 14.48 6.55
N LEU A 717 -7.19 14.65 6.19
CA LEU A 717 -6.64 15.93 5.78
C LEU A 717 -6.76 16.03 4.26
N PRO A 718 -7.55 16.98 3.74
CA PRO A 718 -7.56 17.22 2.30
C PRO A 718 -6.19 17.77 1.88
N GLU A 719 -5.43 16.95 1.14
CA GLU A 719 -4.07 17.26 0.71
C GLU A 719 -3.97 17.70 -0.76
N THR A 720 -5.10 17.66 -1.48
CA THR A 720 -5.21 18.10 -2.86
C THR A 720 -6.53 18.84 -3.09
N PHE A 721 -6.46 20.06 -3.63
CA PHE A 721 -7.63 20.91 -3.87
C PHE A 721 -7.79 21.22 -5.35
N SER A 722 -9.04 21.20 -5.83
CA SER A 722 -9.35 21.63 -7.20
C SER A 722 -9.77 23.11 -7.26
N TYR A 723 -9.71 23.71 -8.44
CA TYR A 723 -10.20 25.03 -8.80
C TYR A 723 -10.90 24.92 -10.16
N TYR A 724 -12.18 25.29 -10.21
CA TYR A 724 -13.00 25.20 -11.43
C TYR A 724 -13.27 26.58 -12.07
N GLY A 725 -12.49 27.61 -11.70
CA GLY A 725 -12.73 28.97 -12.17
C GLY A 725 -12.09 29.29 -13.53
N PRO A 726 -12.28 30.53 -14.01
CA PRO A 726 -11.96 30.91 -15.39
C PRO A 726 -10.47 30.91 -15.76
N LEU A 727 -9.56 30.99 -14.78
CA LEU A 727 -8.11 31.01 -15.07
C LEU A 727 -7.62 29.70 -15.71
N ASN A 728 -8.38 28.60 -15.54
CA ASN A 728 -8.13 27.32 -16.21
C ASN A 728 -8.02 27.42 -17.74
N LEU A 729 -8.69 28.40 -18.35
CA LEU A 729 -8.61 28.66 -19.79
C LEU A 729 -7.18 28.98 -20.24
N LEU A 730 -6.38 29.57 -19.36
CA LEU A 730 -5.00 29.99 -19.63
C LEU A 730 -4.00 28.92 -19.20
N THR A 731 -4.41 27.95 -18.40
CA THR A 731 -3.54 27.06 -17.62
C THR A 731 -3.88 25.59 -17.82
N TYR A 732 -4.27 25.20 -19.04
CA TYR A 732 -4.49 23.79 -19.40
C TYR A 732 -5.39 23.05 -18.40
N ASN A 733 -6.46 23.69 -17.91
CA ASN A 733 -7.38 23.09 -16.93
C ASN A 733 -6.70 22.46 -15.69
N VAL A 734 -5.46 22.85 -15.34
CA VAL A 734 -4.71 22.25 -14.22
C VAL A 734 -5.45 22.38 -12.88
N GLY A 735 -6.32 23.38 -12.74
CA GLY A 735 -7.16 23.53 -11.57
C GLY A 735 -8.07 22.33 -11.32
N LEU A 736 -8.38 21.49 -12.31
CA LEU A 736 -8.96 20.16 -12.09
C LEU A 736 -7.90 19.19 -11.57
N HIS A 737 -7.32 19.54 -10.41
CA HIS A 737 -6.07 18.96 -9.93
C HIS A 737 -6.28 17.60 -9.28
N ASN A 738 -7.40 17.41 -8.57
CA ASN A 738 -7.80 16.08 -8.09
C ASN A 738 -8.01 15.11 -9.25
N GLU A 739 -8.71 15.54 -10.30
CA GLU A 739 -8.95 14.77 -11.51
C GLU A 739 -7.64 14.41 -12.22
N HIS A 740 -6.73 15.38 -12.31
CA HIS A 740 -5.42 15.19 -12.90
C HIS A 740 -4.56 14.19 -12.12
N HIS A 741 -4.48 14.32 -10.80
CA HIS A 741 -3.74 13.36 -9.97
C HIS A 741 -4.37 11.95 -9.98
N ASP A 742 -5.70 11.87 -10.05
CA ASP A 742 -6.42 10.61 -10.18
C ASP A 742 -6.21 9.99 -11.56
N PHE A 743 -6.11 10.78 -12.63
CA PHE A 743 -5.91 10.27 -13.98
C PHE A 743 -4.90 11.10 -14.78
N PRO A 744 -3.59 11.01 -14.50
CA PRO A 744 -2.56 11.81 -15.18
C PRO A 744 -2.37 11.45 -16.66
N ALA A 745 -3.08 10.43 -17.14
CA ALA A 745 -3.10 10.03 -18.55
C ALA A 745 -4.30 10.63 -19.32
N VAL A 746 -5.19 11.35 -18.64
CA VAL A 746 -6.29 12.10 -19.24
C VAL A 746 -5.80 13.52 -19.54
N PRO A 747 -5.85 13.97 -20.80
CA PRO A 747 -5.36 15.29 -21.15
C PRO A 747 -6.27 16.41 -20.67
N TRP A 748 -5.71 17.60 -20.52
CA TRP A 748 -6.40 18.80 -20.03
C TRP A 748 -7.76 19.10 -20.67
N THR A 749 -7.92 18.87 -21.98
CA THR A 749 -9.18 19.11 -22.71
C THR A 749 -10.31 18.21 -22.24
N LYS A 750 -9.97 17.05 -21.66
CA LYS A 750 -10.90 16.01 -21.23
C LYS A 750 -11.07 15.93 -19.71
N LEU A 751 -10.26 16.64 -18.93
CA LEU A 751 -10.46 16.73 -17.47
C LEU A 751 -11.89 17.18 -17.09
N PRO A 752 -12.52 18.18 -17.75
CA PRO A 752 -13.90 18.53 -17.44
C PRO A 752 -14.90 17.41 -17.76
N ALA A 753 -14.61 16.55 -18.75
CA ALA A 753 -15.43 15.39 -19.03
C ALA A 753 -15.26 14.31 -17.97
N LEU A 754 -14.03 14.07 -17.52
CA LEU A 754 -13.74 13.18 -16.38
C LEU A 754 -14.49 13.62 -15.12
N ASN A 755 -14.41 14.90 -14.77
CA ASN A 755 -15.15 15.47 -13.63
C ASN A 755 -16.66 15.22 -13.77
N ARG A 756 -17.27 15.49 -14.94
CA ARG A 756 -18.71 15.25 -15.15
C ARG A 756 -19.11 13.78 -15.13
N MET A 757 -18.22 12.88 -15.56
CA MET A 757 -18.51 11.45 -15.64
C MET A 757 -18.44 10.77 -14.27
N ALA A 758 -17.63 11.31 -13.36
CA ALA A 758 -17.39 10.77 -12.03
C ALA A 758 -17.59 11.86 -10.95
N SER A 759 -18.60 12.73 -11.13
CA SER A 759 -18.78 13.92 -10.29
C SER A 759 -19.05 13.56 -8.84
N GLU A 760 -19.67 12.40 -8.59
CA GLU A 760 -19.89 11.86 -7.25
C GLU A 760 -18.60 11.62 -6.45
N PHE A 761 -17.44 11.53 -7.12
CA PHE A 761 -16.13 11.39 -6.47
C PHE A 761 -15.43 12.72 -6.24
N TYR A 762 -15.88 13.81 -6.87
CA TYR A 762 -15.23 15.12 -6.84
C TYR A 762 -16.06 16.22 -6.17
N ASP A 763 -17.40 16.10 -6.16
CA ASP A 763 -18.32 17.16 -5.70
C ASP A 763 -18.16 17.48 -4.20
N GLU A 764 -17.79 16.50 -3.38
CA GLU A 764 -17.56 16.66 -1.93
C GLU A 764 -16.11 17.04 -1.58
N LEU A 765 -15.19 17.00 -2.54
CA LEU A 765 -13.79 17.38 -2.30
C LEU A 765 -13.66 18.90 -2.19
N PRO A 766 -12.75 19.40 -1.34
CA PRO A 766 -12.59 20.82 -1.18
C PRO A 766 -12.02 21.44 -2.46
N CYS A 767 -12.52 22.65 -2.76
CA CYS A 767 -12.12 23.39 -3.93
C CYS A 767 -11.98 24.88 -3.66
N HIS A 768 -11.00 25.50 -4.31
CA HIS A 768 -10.84 26.94 -4.30
C HIS A 768 -11.74 27.61 -5.33
N LYS A 769 -12.27 28.79 -4.97
CA LYS A 769 -13.07 29.62 -5.89
C LYS A 769 -12.24 30.68 -6.62
N SER A 770 -11.05 31.02 -6.12
CA SER A 770 -10.18 32.05 -6.69
C SER A 770 -8.72 31.86 -6.31
N TRP A 771 -7.84 31.70 -7.29
CA TRP A 771 -6.38 31.66 -7.06
C TRP A 771 -5.80 32.99 -6.57
N ILE A 772 -6.40 34.12 -6.93
CA ILE A 772 -6.01 35.42 -6.38
C ILE A 772 -6.29 35.46 -4.88
N TYR A 773 -7.45 34.93 -4.47
CA TYR A 773 -7.81 34.85 -3.06
C TYR A 773 -6.92 33.86 -2.30
N VAL A 774 -6.54 32.74 -2.92
CA VAL A 774 -5.55 31.80 -2.35
C VAL A 774 -4.24 32.50 -2.03
N ILE A 775 -3.67 33.29 -2.96
CA ILE A 775 -2.43 34.04 -2.71
C ILE A 775 -2.64 35.02 -1.55
N TRP A 776 -3.73 35.77 -1.56
CA TRP A 776 -4.03 36.74 -0.51
C TRP A 776 -4.18 36.06 0.86
N GLN A 777 -4.96 34.98 0.94
CA GLN A 777 -5.19 34.21 2.15
C GLN A 777 -3.88 33.59 2.66
N PHE A 778 -3.07 33.00 1.78
CA PHE A 778 -1.78 32.44 2.19
C PHE A 778 -0.87 33.48 2.84
N ILE A 779 -0.84 34.73 2.33
CA ILE A 779 0.02 35.78 2.87
C ILE A 779 -0.54 36.35 4.19
N TRP A 780 -1.85 36.60 4.26
CA TRP A 780 -2.47 37.35 5.36
C TRP A 780 -3.01 36.49 6.50
N ASP A 781 -3.43 35.26 6.21
CA ASP A 781 -3.95 34.36 7.22
C ASP A 781 -2.83 33.86 8.13
N LYS A 782 -3.07 33.89 9.44
CA LYS A 782 -2.11 33.42 10.44
C LYS A 782 -2.14 31.90 10.57
N GLU A 783 -3.23 31.26 10.15
CA GLU A 783 -3.43 29.81 10.29
C GLU A 783 -3.06 29.03 9.03
N VAL A 784 -2.83 29.70 7.90
CA VAL A 784 -2.37 29.10 6.64
C VAL A 784 -0.96 29.58 6.33
N GLY A 785 -0.05 28.67 6.01
CA GLY A 785 1.34 29.03 5.78
C GLY A 785 2.23 27.89 5.32
N LEU A 786 3.55 28.05 5.43
CA LEU A 786 4.51 27.06 4.91
C LEU A 786 4.43 25.71 5.63
N TRP A 787 3.95 25.70 6.88
CA TRP A 787 3.70 24.48 7.65
C TRP A 787 2.46 23.72 7.22
N CYS A 788 1.56 24.32 6.43
CA CYS A 788 0.28 23.73 6.07
C CYS A 788 0.40 22.77 4.88
N ARG A 789 1.33 21.82 4.96
CA ARG A 789 1.52 20.73 4.00
C ARG A 789 1.43 19.39 4.71
N VAL A 790 0.86 18.41 4.02
CA VAL A 790 0.79 17.03 4.50
C VAL A 790 2.09 16.29 4.16
N LYS A 791 2.70 15.66 5.17
CA LYS A 791 3.92 14.87 5.09
C LYS A 791 3.69 13.41 5.47
N ARG A 792 4.44 12.51 4.84
CA ARG A 792 4.49 11.08 5.08
C ARG A 792 5.94 10.67 5.34
N ALA A 793 6.15 9.82 6.34
CA ALA A 793 7.49 9.36 6.69
C ALA A 793 8.03 8.31 5.72
N GLU A 794 7.14 7.50 5.14
CA GLU A 794 7.49 6.33 4.32
C GLU A 794 6.51 6.20 3.14
N GLY A 795 6.91 5.44 2.11
CA GLY A 795 6.14 5.24 0.88
C GLY A 795 6.79 5.85 -0.37
N GLY A 796 6.12 5.74 -1.52
CA GLY A 796 6.56 6.38 -2.78
C GLY A 796 7.69 5.68 -3.55
N ARG A 797 7.95 6.14 -4.79
CA ARG A 797 9.05 5.68 -5.65
C ARG A 797 9.55 6.82 -6.55
N ARG A 798 10.88 6.97 -6.63
CA ARG A 798 11.55 7.91 -7.53
C ARG A 798 11.36 7.54 -8.99
N VAL A 799 11.16 8.54 -9.85
CA VAL A 799 11.08 8.38 -11.31
C VAL A 799 12.30 9.04 -11.95
N GLY A 800 13.04 8.27 -12.76
CA GLY A 800 14.21 8.77 -13.49
C GLY A 800 15.54 8.71 -12.74
N GLY A 801 15.57 8.20 -11.51
CA GLY A 801 16.81 7.86 -10.78
C GLY A 801 17.27 6.45 -11.13
N GLY A 802 18.46 6.30 -11.72
CA GLY A 802 19.05 4.98 -11.94
C GLY A 802 19.35 4.30 -10.62
N GLY A 803 18.54 3.30 -10.23
CA GLY A 803 18.85 2.21 -9.30
C GLY A 803 19.38 2.52 -7.89
N ALA A 804 19.57 3.78 -7.50
CA ALA A 804 20.06 4.16 -6.18
C ALA A 804 18.89 4.54 -5.27
N GLU A 805 18.81 3.86 -4.13
CA GLU A 805 17.90 4.19 -3.03
C GLU A 805 18.08 5.64 -2.56
N PRO A 806 17.05 6.25 -1.95
CA PRO A 806 17.23 7.49 -1.19
C PRO A 806 18.32 7.28 -0.14
N SER A 807 19.39 8.08 -0.23
CA SER A 807 20.36 8.21 0.85
C SER A 807 19.60 8.62 2.11
N ARG A 808 19.49 7.70 3.08
CA ARG A 808 19.13 8.06 4.45
C ARG A 808 20.08 9.17 4.86
N VAL A 809 19.58 10.39 5.06
CA VAL A 809 20.32 11.43 5.75
C VAL A 809 20.60 10.85 7.14
N LYS A 810 21.81 10.33 7.32
CA LYS A 810 22.29 9.88 8.62
C LYS A 810 22.36 11.13 9.49
N TYR A 811 21.46 11.26 10.45
CA TYR A 811 21.73 12.10 11.60
C TYR A 811 23.01 11.55 12.23
N ALA A 812 24.03 12.40 12.30
CA ALA A 812 25.29 12.05 12.96
C ALA A 812 24.99 11.69 14.43
N PRO A 813 25.61 10.63 14.98
CA PRO A 813 25.50 10.35 16.40
C PRO A 813 26.17 11.50 17.15
N VAL A 814 25.39 12.23 17.94
CA VAL A 814 25.93 13.11 18.97
C VAL A 814 26.57 12.20 20.02
N TYR A 815 27.88 12.30 20.16
CA TYR A 815 28.66 11.60 21.17
C TYR A 815 28.10 11.95 22.56
N GLU A 816 27.62 10.95 23.30
CA GLU A 816 27.46 11.05 24.75
C GLU A 816 28.86 11.13 25.37
N THR A 817 29.24 12.33 25.77
CA THR A 817 30.36 12.57 26.68
C THR A 817 30.05 11.93 28.04
N GLU A 818 30.92 11.01 28.44
CA GLU A 818 31.07 10.57 29.83
C GLU A 818 31.11 11.76 30.78
N VAL A 819 30.22 11.76 31.77
CA VAL A 819 30.41 12.54 33.00
C VAL A 819 30.29 11.57 34.17
N LEU A 820 31.45 11.01 34.55
CA LEU A 820 31.76 10.61 35.92
C LEU A 820 31.47 11.78 36.86
N TYR A 821 30.73 11.55 37.95
CA TYR A 821 31.09 12.07 39.28
C TYR A 821 30.33 11.28 40.37
N ILE A 822 31.12 10.53 41.15
CA ILE A 822 31.03 10.16 42.59
C ILE A 822 29.80 9.39 43.06
#